data_AF-A0A9D6N4Z8-F1
#
_entry.id   AF-A0A9D6N4Z8-F1
#
_cell.length_a   1.000
_cell.length_b   1.000
_cell.length_c   1.000
_cell.angle_alpha   90.00
_cell.angle_beta   90.00
_cell.angle_gamma   90.00
#
_symmetry.space_group_name_H-M   'P 1'
#
loop_
_entity.id
_entity.type
_entity.pdbx_description
1 polymer ?
#
loop_
_entity_poly.entity_id
_entity_poly.type
_entity_poly.pdbx_seq_one_letter_code
_entity_poly.pdbx_strand_id
1 'polypeptide(L)'
;MPRPIRLPGALLALSLVRFALLSAAALEPIPDELVVLTFDDSVASHFSVVRPTLKRHGFGATFFITEGFTFRTNKQDYMTWAQIRALSDDGFEIGNHTRDHMSVSRQSLGSLREQVEAISERCVENGIPRPTSFAYPGNAITPEAIPILKELGFRFARRGGAPEHSYEWGRGFAYEPGLDDPLLIPSAGDARPDWTLDDFKRAVSQASGGRIAVLQFHGAPDNEHPWVNTRRERFEEYMAFLSLNGFKAIALRDLALYVDPAKRPADPLAIVEKRKSTLPEVTVEGEVVDAANGSPLPSRIYIQGGDGSWHFPKSASLTGSAIRYERRNGSNTNSVEMHTTLSAHPFRVELAPGRHTFMVERGKEWFPLRREVVVAPGMGKLRLELRRWMNMAEKGWHSGDAHNHRDPSDLANVMLAEDVSVALPMVDWTTTSTVAPTASGLGFKSQPGSGWVSIDAAHAWQARNTEYEIFRTGAASHTLGALLILNHKTRFDIPALPLAAVAAKARAEGALLDLEKHNWPWSMALVAILNVDLYELANNHHWEAPYAIRGWAVPAPAYMGIQGSGTDTERGWTLYGFQAYYALLNSGFWPRPSAGTANGVHPVPLGFSRVYVHLDGPFDPDAWMQGLGAGRSFVTTGPMLFGQIDGKGPGEAAARTDSGKPHSAECVVRSEQPLESVELVVNGKVARRFDPRNEKTLEGAYESRCSTEFAVEGTSWAAWRCFESRAEGRFRFAHTAPWKIEIPGRPMAPRREEAEWLVSRVKEEIARSGAVAPEGLIEDYRAALRVYEEILQRAR
;
A
#
# COMPACT_ATOMS: atom_id res chain seq x y z
N MET A 1 71.85 -40.25 -71.14
CA MET A 1 71.34 -39.30 -72.17
C MET A 1 69.81 -39.39 -72.18
N PRO A 2 69.04 -38.30 -72.34
CA PRO A 2 69.28 -36.90 -72.00
C PRO A 2 68.25 -36.34 -70.97
N ARG A 3 68.59 -35.20 -70.33
CA ARG A 3 67.70 -34.23 -69.63
C ARG A 3 67.19 -33.20 -70.68
N PRO A 4 66.12 -32.37 -70.52
CA PRO A 4 65.91 -31.40 -69.40
C PRO A 4 64.41 -31.00 -69.06
N ILE A 5 64.04 -30.55 -67.82
CA ILE A 5 63.82 -29.15 -67.27
C ILE A 5 62.37 -28.54 -67.33
N ARG A 6 61.90 -28.06 -66.14
CA ARG A 6 60.99 -26.92 -65.71
C ARG A 6 59.43 -26.92 -65.80
N LEU A 7 58.84 -26.50 -64.65
CA LEU A 7 57.55 -25.84 -64.31
C LEU A 7 57.33 -24.46 -65.03
N PRO A 8 56.22 -23.66 -64.85
CA PRO A 8 54.89 -23.82 -64.15
C PRO A 8 53.64 -23.30 -64.95
N GLY A 9 52.41 -23.37 -64.39
CA GLY A 9 51.33 -22.36 -64.66
C GLY A 9 49.87 -22.81 -64.96
N ALA A 10 49.01 -22.70 -63.94
CA ALA A 10 47.64 -22.10 -63.88
C ALA A 10 46.47 -22.35 -64.88
N LEU A 11 45.26 -22.42 -64.28
CA LEU A 11 43.87 -22.09 -64.75
C LEU A 11 43.20 -23.07 -65.74
N LEU A 12 41.90 -23.40 -65.69
CA LEU A 12 40.70 -22.75 -65.13
C LEU A 12 39.60 -23.83 -64.99
N ALA A 13 38.88 -23.86 -63.86
CA ALA A 13 37.72 -24.73 -63.66
C ALA A 13 36.43 -24.00 -64.11
N LEU A 14 35.57 -24.69 -64.87
CA LEU A 14 34.22 -24.20 -65.21
C LEU A 14 33.17 -24.85 -64.29
N SER A 15 32.50 -23.97 -63.55
CA SER A 15 31.32 -24.20 -62.73
C SER A 15 30.07 -24.45 -63.57
N LEU A 16 29.29 -25.47 -63.24
CA LEU A 16 27.89 -25.63 -63.67
C LEU A 16 26.99 -25.37 -62.46
N VAL A 17 26.43 -24.17 -62.45
CA VAL A 17 25.44 -23.68 -61.49
C VAL A 17 24.11 -24.41 -61.72
N ARG A 18 23.61 -25.13 -60.71
CA ARG A 18 22.18 -25.46 -60.59
C ARG A 18 21.51 -24.38 -59.76
N PHE A 19 20.78 -23.49 -60.43
CA PHE A 19 19.77 -22.65 -59.77
C PHE A 19 18.61 -23.56 -59.33
N ALA A 20 18.51 -23.82 -58.02
CA ALA A 20 17.27 -24.29 -57.43
C ALA A 20 16.36 -23.09 -57.20
N LEU A 21 15.30 -22.99 -57.99
CA LEU A 21 14.10 -22.23 -57.61
C LEU A 21 13.55 -22.88 -56.34
N LEU A 22 13.65 -22.20 -55.19
CA LEU A 22 12.93 -22.57 -53.97
C LEU A 22 11.43 -22.44 -54.25
N SER A 23 10.77 -23.55 -54.58
CA SER A 23 9.32 -23.64 -54.37
C SER A 23 9.07 -23.51 -52.87
N ALA A 24 7.97 -22.87 -52.47
CA ALA A 24 7.51 -22.93 -51.10
C ALA A 24 7.37 -24.41 -50.71
N ALA A 25 8.24 -24.92 -49.84
CA ALA A 25 8.13 -26.27 -49.33
C ALA A 25 6.81 -26.34 -48.53
N ALA A 26 6.00 -27.38 -48.77
CA ALA A 26 4.81 -27.61 -47.97
C ALA A 26 5.22 -27.87 -46.51
N LEU A 27 4.50 -27.29 -45.55
CA LEU A 27 4.75 -27.53 -44.12
C LEU A 27 4.59 -29.01 -43.78
N GLU A 28 5.46 -29.51 -42.90
CA GLU A 28 5.34 -30.84 -42.30
C GLU A 28 4.22 -30.86 -41.24
N PRO A 29 3.54 -32.01 -41.03
CA PRO A 29 2.65 -32.16 -39.88
C PRO A 29 3.45 -32.07 -38.58
N ILE A 30 2.89 -31.45 -37.55
CA ILE A 30 3.50 -31.37 -36.21
C ILE A 30 3.43 -32.76 -35.56
N PRO A 31 4.57 -33.43 -35.31
CA PRO A 31 4.57 -34.71 -34.59
C PRO A 31 4.28 -34.49 -33.11
N ASP A 32 3.73 -35.52 -32.45
CA ASP A 32 3.73 -35.59 -31.00
C ASP A 32 5.18 -35.64 -30.47
N GLU A 33 5.37 -35.30 -29.20
CA GLU A 33 6.67 -35.29 -28.51
C GLU A 33 7.69 -34.31 -29.13
N LEU A 34 7.21 -33.31 -29.88
CA LEU A 34 8.02 -32.19 -30.37
C LEU A 34 8.20 -31.13 -29.28
N VAL A 35 9.45 -30.85 -28.92
CA VAL A 35 9.81 -29.82 -27.94
C VAL A 35 10.78 -28.80 -28.54
N VAL A 36 10.69 -27.56 -28.06
CA VAL A 36 11.67 -26.51 -28.35
C VAL A 36 12.44 -26.22 -27.07
N LEU A 37 13.77 -26.28 -27.13
CA LEU A 37 14.64 -25.97 -26.00
C LEU A 37 15.17 -24.55 -26.15
N THR A 38 14.90 -23.69 -25.16
CA THR A 38 15.37 -22.30 -25.16
C THR A 38 16.14 -21.96 -23.88
N PHE A 39 17.20 -21.16 -24.03
CA PHE A 39 18.13 -20.80 -22.97
C PHE A 39 18.39 -19.29 -22.96
N ASP A 40 18.17 -18.64 -21.81
CA ASP A 40 18.17 -17.18 -21.66
C ASP A 40 19.41 -16.62 -20.96
N ASP A 41 19.64 -15.33 -21.14
CA ASP A 41 20.57 -14.48 -20.38
C ASP A 41 22.06 -14.62 -20.66
N SER A 42 22.45 -15.31 -21.74
CA SER A 42 23.88 -15.49 -22.11
C SER A 42 24.73 -16.16 -21.01
N VAL A 43 24.15 -16.99 -20.15
CA VAL A 43 24.83 -17.59 -18.98
C VAL A 43 25.98 -18.51 -19.41
N ALA A 44 27.13 -18.45 -18.74
CA ALA A 44 28.35 -19.20 -19.09
C ALA A 44 28.13 -20.72 -19.14
N SER A 45 27.22 -21.25 -18.31
CA SER A 45 26.86 -22.67 -18.29
C SER A 45 26.19 -23.17 -19.57
N HIS A 46 25.64 -22.27 -20.39
CA HIS A 46 25.15 -22.58 -21.74
C HIS A 46 26.25 -23.23 -22.59
N PHE A 47 27.47 -22.70 -22.52
CA PHE A 47 28.60 -23.22 -23.28
C PHE A 47 29.27 -24.40 -22.58
N SER A 48 29.49 -24.32 -21.27
CA SER A 48 30.29 -25.32 -20.54
C SER A 48 29.52 -26.59 -20.16
N VAL A 49 28.20 -26.51 -20.01
CA VAL A 49 27.35 -27.63 -19.55
C VAL A 49 26.25 -27.98 -20.55
N VAL A 50 25.45 -27.00 -20.97
CA VAL A 50 24.28 -27.23 -21.83
C VAL A 50 24.71 -27.74 -23.20
N ARG A 51 25.58 -27.00 -23.90
CA ARG A 51 26.10 -27.36 -25.23
C ARG A 51 26.61 -28.81 -25.33
N PRO A 52 27.56 -29.29 -24.51
CA PRO A 52 28.02 -30.68 -24.62
C PRO A 52 26.92 -31.70 -24.29
N THR A 53 25.98 -31.37 -23.41
CA THR A 53 24.86 -32.25 -23.08
C THR A 53 23.89 -32.38 -24.26
N LEU A 54 23.47 -31.27 -24.87
CA LEU A 54 22.60 -31.30 -26.05
C LEU A 54 23.24 -32.04 -27.22
N LYS A 55 24.55 -31.84 -27.47
CA LYS A 55 25.29 -32.57 -28.52
C LYS A 55 25.31 -34.08 -28.28
N ARG A 56 25.41 -34.55 -27.04
CA ARG A 56 25.36 -35.99 -26.72
C ARG A 56 24.01 -36.62 -27.07
N HIS A 57 22.92 -35.85 -26.95
CA HIS A 57 21.56 -36.32 -27.26
C HIS A 57 21.10 -35.99 -28.69
N GLY A 58 21.90 -35.26 -29.48
CA GLY A 58 21.52 -34.85 -30.83
C GLY A 58 20.40 -33.80 -30.87
N PHE A 59 20.25 -33.01 -29.80
CA PHE A 59 19.17 -32.04 -29.65
C PHE A 59 19.53 -30.66 -30.20
N GLY A 60 18.57 -30.03 -30.88
CA GLY A 60 18.64 -28.61 -31.25
C GLY A 60 18.15 -27.71 -30.12
N ALA A 61 18.58 -26.45 -30.12
CA ALA A 61 18.18 -25.43 -29.14
C ALA A 61 18.43 -24.00 -29.64
N THR A 62 17.79 -23.05 -28.96
CA THR A 62 17.99 -21.60 -29.15
C THR A 62 18.56 -20.96 -27.89
N PHE A 63 19.63 -20.18 -28.06
CA PHE A 63 20.26 -19.38 -27.01
C PHE A 63 19.94 -17.90 -27.25
N PHE A 64 19.21 -17.29 -26.33
CA PHE A 64 18.78 -15.89 -26.40
C PHE A 64 19.82 -14.99 -25.73
N ILE A 65 20.41 -14.08 -26.53
CA ILE A 65 21.59 -13.31 -26.13
C ILE A 65 21.22 -11.90 -25.71
N THR A 66 21.74 -11.50 -24.55
CA THR A 66 21.76 -10.14 -24.02
C THR A 66 23.17 -9.74 -23.57
N GLU A 67 23.48 -8.44 -23.53
CA GLU A 67 24.66 -7.87 -22.87
C GLU A 67 24.30 -7.18 -21.54
N GLY A 68 23.10 -7.44 -21.00
CA GLY A 68 22.59 -6.87 -19.76
C GLY A 68 23.32 -7.36 -18.50
N PHE A 69 22.80 -6.96 -17.34
CA PHE A 69 23.37 -7.31 -16.03
C PHE A 69 24.88 -6.96 -15.93
N THR A 70 25.71 -7.91 -15.52
CA THR A 70 27.17 -7.77 -15.47
C THR A 70 27.90 -8.43 -16.64
N PHE A 71 27.20 -8.79 -17.74
CA PHE A 71 27.77 -9.52 -18.89
C PHE A 71 29.10 -8.96 -19.38
N ARG A 72 29.24 -7.62 -19.47
CA ARG A 72 30.44 -6.98 -20.03
C ARG A 72 31.71 -7.22 -19.20
N THR A 73 31.57 -7.42 -17.89
CA THR A 73 32.70 -7.52 -16.95
C THR A 73 32.80 -8.88 -16.28
N ASN A 74 31.69 -9.60 -16.09
CA ASN A 74 31.65 -10.91 -15.47
C ASN A 74 31.63 -12.05 -16.51
N LYS A 75 32.81 -12.59 -16.86
CA LYS A 75 32.92 -13.76 -17.74
C LYS A 75 33.02 -15.10 -17.01
N GLN A 76 32.88 -15.08 -15.68
CA GLN A 76 32.70 -16.31 -14.91
C GLN A 76 31.26 -16.81 -15.04
N ASP A 77 30.28 -15.91 -14.93
CA ASP A 77 28.87 -16.26 -14.99
C ASP A 77 28.21 -15.99 -16.35
N TYR A 78 28.82 -15.18 -17.24
CA TYR A 78 28.34 -14.97 -18.61
C TYR A 78 29.32 -15.40 -19.70
N MET A 79 28.78 -15.84 -20.83
CA MET A 79 29.56 -16.21 -22.01
C MET A 79 30.31 -15.03 -22.63
N THR A 80 31.41 -15.35 -23.31
CA THR A 80 32.07 -14.46 -24.26
C THR A 80 31.43 -14.55 -25.64
N TRP A 81 31.58 -13.52 -26.47
CA TRP A 81 31.11 -13.57 -27.87
C TRP A 81 31.78 -14.68 -28.69
N ALA A 82 33.02 -15.08 -28.36
CA ALA A 82 33.68 -16.23 -28.97
C ALA A 82 32.95 -17.55 -28.63
N GLN A 83 32.49 -17.72 -27.39
CA GLN A 83 31.67 -18.87 -26.98
C GLN A 83 30.29 -18.85 -27.65
N ILE A 84 29.65 -17.68 -27.76
CA ILE A 84 28.37 -17.50 -28.46
C ILE A 84 28.54 -17.86 -29.95
N ARG A 85 29.64 -17.43 -30.58
CA ARG A 85 29.97 -17.82 -31.96
C ARG A 85 30.13 -19.33 -32.09
N ALA A 86 30.86 -19.96 -31.18
CA ALA A 86 31.04 -21.40 -31.19
C ALA A 86 29.71 -22.17 -31.05
N LEU A 87 28.75 -21.69 -30.24
CA LEU A 87 27.38 -22.27 -30.22
C LEU A 87 26.74 -22.23 -31.61
N SER A 88 26.85 -21.10 -32.32
CA SER A 88 26.34 -20.98 -33.69
C SER A 88 27.05 -21.92 -34.67
N ASP A 89 28.37 -22.09 -34.54
CA ASP A 89 29.16 -23.01 -35.39
C ASP A 89 28.78 -24.48 -35.18
N ASP A 90 28.34 -24.85 -33.97
CA ASP A 90 27.81 -26.18 -33.68
C ASP A 90 26.37 -26.40 -34.18
N GLY A 91 25.77 -25.40 -34.82
CA GLY A 91 24.44 -25.48 -35.41
C GLY A 91 23.30 -25.08 -34.47
N PHE A 92 23.59 -24.62 -33.25
CA PHE A 92 22.54 -24.05 -32.38
C PHE A 92 22.03 -22.70 -32.92
N GLU A 93 20.82 -22.31 -32.54
CA GLU A 93 20.30 -20.99 -32.89
C GLU A 93 20.73 -19.93 -31.88
N ILE A 94 21.09 -18.75 -32.40
CA ILE A 94 21.31 -17.54 -31.61
C ILE A 94 20.10 -16.61 -31.82
N GLY A 95 19.35 -16.38 -30.74
CA GLY A 95 18.18 -15.50 -30.68
C GLY A 95 18.50 -14.18 -29.97
N ASN A 96 17.59 -13.21 -30.07
CA ASN A 96 17.76 -11.88 -29.47
C ASN A 96 16.99 -11.74 -28.15
N HIS A 97 17.63 -11.18 -27.12
CA HIS A 97 17.03 -10.95 -25.81
C HIS A 97 17.14 -9.50 -25.32
N THR A 98 17.18 -8.53 -26.25
CA THR A 98 17.50 -7.10 -26.00
C THR A 98 18.93 -6.88 -25.48
N ARG A 99 19.47 -5.68 -25.67
CA ARG A 99 20.85 -5.36 -25.24
C ARG A 99 20.99 -5.39 -23.73
N ASP A 100 20.09 -4.73 -23.01
CA ASP A 100 20.26 -4.44 -21.58
C ASP A 100 19.36 -5.32 -20.68
N HIS A 101 18.84 -6.43 -21.20
CA HIS A 101 17.78 -7.24 -20.57
C HIS A 101 16.55 -6.37 -20.20
N MET A 102 16.16 -5.50 -21.13
CA MET A 102 15.09 -4.53 -20.94
C MET A 102 13.72 -5.17 -21.12
N SER A 103 12.87 -5.13 -20.09
CA SER A 103 11.47 -5.56 -20.16
C SER A 103 10.70 -4.81 -21.24
N VAL A 104 9.82 -5.50 -21.97
CA VAL A 104 9.03 -4.91 -23.05
C VAL A 104 7.64 -4.51 -22.53
N SER A 105 7.44 -3.22 -22.31
CA SER A 105 6.20 -2.62 -21.80
C SER A 105 5.86 -1.38 -22.62
N ARG A 106 4.65 -0.84 -22.45
CA ARG A 106 4.25 0.43 -23.09
C ARG A 106 5.24 1.57 -22.86
N GLN A 107 5.90 1.61 -21.71
CA GLN A 107 6.85 2.65 -21.35
C GLN A 107 8.21 2.50 -22.07
N SER A 108 8.61 1.27 -22.40
CA SER A 108 9.91 0.95 -23.02
C SER A 108 9.86 0.74 -24.53
N LEU A 109 8.66 0.72 -25.15
CA LEU A 109 8.48 0.52 -26.59
C LEU A 109 9.33 1.46 -27.46
N GLY A 110 9.51 2.71 -27.04
CA GLY A 110 10.30 3.71 -27.78
C GLY A 110 11.77 3.31 -27.96
N SER A 111 12.31 2.46 -27.09
CA SER A 111 13.71 1.99 -27.12
C SER A 111 13.85 0.57 -27.67
N LEU A 112 12.75 -0.15 -27.95
CA LEU A 112 12.81 -1.56 -28.33
C LEU A 112 13.65 -1.81 -29.59
N ARG A 113 13.52 -0.95 -30.62
CA ARG A 113 14.28 -1.09 -31.87
C ARG A 113 15.78 -0.99 -31.64
N GLU A 114 16.23 0.02 -30.91
CA GLU A 114 17.64 0.22 -30.58
C GLU A 114 18.21 -0.98 -29.81
N GLN A 115 17.47 -1.44 -28.80
CA GLN A 115 17.86 -2.57 -27.95
C GLN A 115 18.04 -3.86 -28.73
N VAL A 116 17.16 -4.11 -29.71
CA VAL A 116 17.19 -5.32 -30.55
C VAL A 116 18.26 -5.21 -31.63
N GLU A 117 18.41 -4.06 -32.28
CA GLU A 117 19.44 -3.83 -33.30
C GLU A 117 20.84 -3.99 -32.73
N ALA A 118 21.10 -3.47 -31.53
CA ALA A 118 22.41 -3.60 -30.89
C ALA A 118 22.88 -5.06 -30.77
N ILE A 119 22.04 -5.98 -30.32
CA ILE A 119 22.42 -7.42 -30.26
C ILE A 119 22.55 -8.02 -31.67
N SER A 120 21.72 -7.60 -32.62
CA SER A 120 21.76 -8.09 -33.99
C SER A 120 23.05 -7.68 -34.71
N GLU A 121 23.54 -6.47 -34.47
CA GLU A 121 24.83 -5.97 -34.96
C GLU A 121 25.99 -6.74 -34.34
N ARG A 122 25.97 -6.97 -33.01
CA ARG A 122 26.99 -7.78 -32.34
C ARG A 122 27.06 -9.21 -32.91
N CYS A 123 25.93 -9.81 -33.27
CA CYS A 123 25.92 -11.10 -33.96
C CYS A 123 26.68 -11.02 -35.28
N VAL A 124 26.36 -10.04 -36.13
CA VAL A 124 27.02 -9.84 -37.44
C VAL A 124 28.52 -9.59 -37.29
N GLU A 125 28.93 -8.74 -36.36
CA GLU A 125 30.34 -8.45 -36.07
C GLU A 125 31.15 -9.70 -35.70
N ASN A 126 30.50 -10.66 -35.03
CA ASN A 126 31.11 -11.94 -34.65
C ASN A 126 30.85 -13.04 -35.68
N GLY A 127 30.39 -12.69 -36.89
CA GLY A 127 30.12 -13.60 -38.00
C GLY A 127 28.85 -14.44 -37.87
N ILE A 128 28.06 -14.25 -36.81
CA ILE A 128 26.82 -14.98 -36.52
C ILE A 128 25.69 -14.39 -37.39
N PRO A 129 24.81 -15.21 -37.99
CA PRO A 129 23.64 -14.72 -38.70
C PRO A 129 22.77 -13.80 -37.82
N ARG A 130 22.12 -12.82 -38.45
CA ARG A 130 21.18 -11.94 -37.74
C ARG A 130 20.07 -12.79 -37.11
N PRO A 131 19.74 -12.57 -35.81
CA PRO A 131 18.69 -13.32 -35.14
C PRO A 131 17.34 -13.19 -35.86
N THR A 132 16.61 -14.29 -35.99
CA THR A 132 15.22 -14.30 -36.51
C THR A 132 14.19 -14.74 -35.46
N SER A 133 14.66 -15.00 -34.25
CA SER A 133 13.86 -15.33 -33.07
C SER A 133 14.14 -14.36 -31.92
N PHE A 134 13.10 -14.09 -31.13
CA PHE A 134 13.16 -13.16 -29.99
C PHE A 134 12.63 -13.81 -28.71
N ALA A 135 13.17 -13.44 -27.56
CA ALA A 135 12.60 -13.76 -26.26
C ALA A 135 12.35 -12.47 -25.48
N TYR A 136 11.17 -12.34 -24.87
CA TYR A 136 10.79 -11.18 -24.07
C TYR A 136 11.48 -11.22 -22.69
N PRO A 137 12.36 -10.26 -22.34
CA PRO A 137 13.01 -10.23 -21.03
C PRO A 137 12.00 -10.14 -19.88
N GLY A 138 12.23 -10.96 -18.85
CA GLY A 138 11.33 -11.06 -17.70
C GLY A 138 9.90 -11.50 -18.03
N ASN A 139 9.68 -12.13 -19.19
CA ASN A 139 8.36 -12.55 -19.69
C ASN A 139 7.34 -11.39 -19.84
N ALA A 140 7.82 -10.14 -19.83
CA ALA A 140 6.99 -8.95 -19.94
C ALA A 140 6.61 -8.69 -21.40
N ILE A 141 5.30 -8.61 -21.68
CA ILE A 141 4.77 -8.42 -23.03
C ILE A 141 3.89 -7.18 -23.13
N THR A 142 3.82 -6.66 -24.36
CA THR A 142 2.78 -5.70 -24.78
C THR A 142 2.48 -5.99 -26.27
N PRO A 143 1.22 -6.17 -26.69
CA PRO A 143 0.87 -6.48 -28.09
C PRO A 143 1.40 -5.46 -29.10
N GLU A 144 1.59 -4.21 -28.68
CA GLU A 144 2.12 -3.11 -29.47
C GLU A 144 3.60 -3.33 -29.89
N ALA A 145 4.30 -4.32 -29.33
CA ALA A 145 5.63 -4.73 -29.78
C ALA A 145 5.61 -5.60 -31.05
N ILE A 146 4.49 -6.27 -31.35
CA ILE A 146 4.38 -7.21 -32.49
C ILE A 146 4.72 -6.55 -33.83
N PRO A 147 4.19 -5.35 -34.18
CA PRO A 147 4.55 -4.68 -35.44
C PRO A 147 6.04 -4.37 -35.54
N ILE A 148 6.68 -3.93 -34.45
CA ILE A 148 8.10 -3.58 -34.41
C ILE A 148 8.96 -4.82 -34.67
N LEU A 149 8.69 -5.92 -33.97
CA LEU A 149 9.40 -7.18 -34.16
C LEU A 149 9.21 -7.74 -35.59
N LYS A 150 8.02 -7.58 -36.17
CA LYS A 150 7.76 -7.98 -37.55
C LYS A 150 8.59 -7.17 -38.54
N GLU A 151 8.64 -5.85 -38.40
CA GLU A 151 9.45 -4.98 -39.25
C GLU A 151 10.95 -5.29 -39.15
N LEU A 152 11.41 -5.75 -37.99
CA LEU A 152 12.79 -6.18 -37.76
C LEU A 152 13.09 -7.60 -38.27
N GLY A 153 12.10 -8.29 -38.85
CA GLY A 153 12.28 -9.60 -39.49
C GLY A 153 12.18 -10.79 -38.54
N PHE A 154 11.68 -10.63 -37.31
CA PHE A 154 11.45 -11.74 -36.41
C PHE A 154 10.27 -12.61 -36.87
N ARG A 155 10.50 -13.92 -36.89
CA ARG A 155 9.52 -14.92 -37.31
C ARG A 155 8.81 -15.55 -36.12
N PHE A 156 9.55 -15.78 -35.04
CA PHE A 156 9.04 -16.36 -33.81
C PHE A 156 9.52 -15.57 -32.60
N ALA A 157 8.66 -15.40 -31.59
CA ALA A 157 9.07 -14.82 -30.33
C ALA A 157 8.38 -15.48 -29.13
N ARG A 158 9.16 -15.79 -28.08
CA ARG A 158 8.67 -16.46 -26.87
C ARG A 158 8.52 -15.47 -25.72
N ARG A 159 7.37 -15.53 -25.03
CA ARG A 159 7.01 -14.67 -23.89
C ARG A 159 7.03 -15.34 -22.51
N GLY A 160 7.16 -16.66 -22.44
CA GLY A 160 7.05 -17.41 -21.18
C GLY A 160 5.62 -17.79 -20.80
N GLY A 161 5.35 -17.98 -19.50
CA GLY A 161 4.04 -18.42 -18.99
C GLY A 161 3.01 -17.32 -18.70
N ALA A 162 3.48 -16.08 -18.52
CA ALA A 162 2.63 -14.93 -18.22
C ALA A 162 1.97 -14.38 -19.50
N PRO A 163 0.69 -13.93 -19.44
CA PRO A 163 -0.09 -13.67 -18.23
C PRO A 163 -1.04 -14.81 -17.81
N GLU A 164 -1.05 -15.97 -18.47
CA GLU A 164 -1.90 -17.09 -18.03
C GLU A 164 -1.48 -17.66 -16.67
N HIS A 165 -0.18 -17.70 -16.40
CA HIS A 165 0.39 -18.09 -15.12
C HIS A 165 1.36 -17.02 -14.61
N SER A 166 1.47 -16.86 -13.30
CA SER A 166 2.44 -15.92 -12.73
C SER A 166 3.87 -16.35 -13.07
N TYR A 167 4.75 -15.36 -13.29
CA TYR A 167 6.13 -15.59 -13.71
C TYR A 167 6.87 -16.56 -12.78
N GLU A 168 6.68 -16.42 -11.47
CA GLU A 168 7.43 -17.14 -10.45
C GLU A 168 7.14 -18.64 -10.46
N TRP A 169 5.96 -19.06 -10.94
CA TRP A 169 5.56 -20.47 -10.91
C TRP A 169 6.25 -21.33 -11.96
N GLY A 170 6.78 -20.70 -13.01
CA GLY A 170 7.41 -21.37 -14.14
C GLY A 170 6.44 -22.21 -14.98
N ARG A 171 5.13 -22.05 -14.80
CA ARG A 171 4.13 -22.80 -15.57
C ARG A 171 3.71 -22.05 -16.82
N GLY A 172 3.21 -22.79 -17.81
CA GLY A 172 2.53 -22.23 -18.95
C GLY A 172 1.92 -23.29 -19.84
N PHE A 173 1.49 -22.86 -21.02
CA PHE A 173 0.84 -23.69 -22.02
C PHE A 173 1.80 -24.03 -23.16
N ALA A 174 1.65 -25.21 -23.75
CA ALA A 174 2.29 -25.51 -25.02
C ALA A 174 1.79 -24.55 -26.11
N TYR A 175 2.66 -24.30 -27.08
CA TYR A 175 2.34 -23.49 -28.25
C TYR A 175 1.28 -24.22 -29.09
N GLU A 176 0.22 -23.50 -29.44
CA GLU A 176 -0.87 -23.96 -30.30
C GLU A 176 -0.87 -23.17 -31.62
N PRO A 177 -0.17 -23.64 -32.66
CA PRO A 177 -0.10 -22.96 -33.95
C PRO A 177 -1.48 -22.63 -34.53
N GLY A 178 -1.68 -21.37 -34.90
CA GLY A 178 -2.95 -20.85 -35.42
C GLY A 178 -3.89 -20.27 -34.35
N LEU A 179 -3.71 -20.63 -33.08
CA LEU A 179 -4.38 -19.96 -31.96
C LEU A 179 -3.47 -18.93 -31.30
N ASP A 180 -2.22 -19.30 -31.01
CA ASP A 180 -1.20 -18.40 -30.49
C ASP A 180 -0.53 -17.60 -31.62
N ASP A 181 -0.27 -16.31 -31.42
CA ASP A 181 0.54 -15.53 -32.34
C ASP A 181 1.99 -16.05 -32.33
N PRO A 182 2.64 -16.28 -33.49
CA PRO A 182 4.03 -16.70 -33.57
C PRO A 182 5.02 -15.76 -32.84
N LEU A 183 4.65 -14.50 -32.59
CA LEU A 183 5.44 -13.55 -31.80
C LEU A 183 5.00 -13.44 -30.33
N LEU A 184 4.10 -14.29 -29.85
CA LEU A 184 3.71 -14.39 -28.44
C LEU A 184 3.65 -15.85 -27.97
N ILE A 185 4.62 -16.66 -28.40
CA ILE A 185 4.68 -18.10 -28.09
C ILE A 185 4.79 -18.31 -26.57
N PRO A 186 3.84 -19.02 -25.94
CA PRO A 186 3.96 -19.37 -24.52
C PRO A 186 5.05 -20.40 -24.31
N SER A 187 5.62 -20.42 -23.11
CA SER A 187 6.41 -21.57 -22.65
C SER A 187 5.52 -22.55 -21.92
N ALA A 188 5.61 -23.84 -22.26
CA ALA A 188 4.94 -24.91 -21.53
C ALA A 188 5.54 -25.09 -20.13
N GLY A 189 6.79 -24.66 -19.95
CA GLY A 189 7.51 -24.70 -18.70
C GLY A 189 8.73 -23.79 -18.73
N ASP A 190 8.98 -23.13 -17.61
CA ASP A 190 10.17 -22.33 -17.31
C ASP A 190 10.78 -22.89 -16.02
N ALA A 191 11.94 -23.54 -16.16
CA ALA A 191 12.52 -24.33 -15.08
C ALA A 191 12.88 -23.45 -13.88
N ARG A 192 12.53 -23.93 -12.68
CA ARG A 192 12.82 -23.25 -11.41
C ARG A 192 13.73 -24.08 -10.50
N PRO A 193 14.39 -23.47 -9.50
CA PRO A 193 15.28 -24.18 -8.58
C PRO A 193 14.62 -25.33 -7.81
N ASP A 194 13.30 -25.26 -7.60
CA ASP A 194 12.49 -26.24 -6.89
C ASP A 194 11.78 -27.24 -7.81
N TRP A 195 11.93 -27.12 -9.14
CA TRP A 195 11.31 -28.06 -10.07
C TRP A 195 11.86 -29.47 -9.91
N THR A 196 10.91 -30.41 -9.85
CA THR A 196 11.16 -31.84 -9.87
C THR A 196 11.12 -32.39 -11.30
N LEU A 197 11.50 -33.66 -11.47
CA LEU A 197 11.27 -34.36 -12.75
C LEU A 197 9.79 -34.39 -13.14
N ASP A 198 8.87 -34.43 -12.19
CA ASP A 198 7.43 -34.47 -12.51
C ASP A 198 6.92 -33.10 -12.99
N ASP A 199 7.51 -32.00 -12.52
CA ASP A 199 7.26 -30.67 -13.08
C ASP A 199 7.68 -30.57 -14.54
N PHE A 200 8.85 -31.12 -14.85
CA PHE A 200 9.36 -31.20 -16.21
C PHE A 200 8.49 -32.10 -17.09
N LYS A 201 8.13 -33.30 -16.62
CA LYS A 201 7.22 -34.23 -17.32
C LYS A 201 5.88 -33.59 -17.65
N ARG A 202 5.29 -32.86 -16.71
CA ARG A 202 4.05 -32.09 -16.92
C ARG A 202 4.21 -31.08 -18.06
N ALA A 203 5.32 -30.37 -18.13
CA ALA A 203 5.55 -29.38 -19.18
C ALA A 203 5.64 -30.07 -20.56
N VAL A 204 6.43 -31.15 -20.67
CA VAL A 204 6.68 -31.82 -21.97
C VAL A 204 5.52 -32.70 -22.41
N SER A 205 4.69 -33.23 -21.50
CA SER A 205 3.50 -34.01 -21.87
C SER A 205 2.45 -33.20 -22.64
N GLN A 206 2.56 -31.87 -22.64
CA GLN A 206 1.69 -30.99 -23.44
C GLN A 206 1.98 -31.07 -24.95
N ALA A 207 3.14 -31.61 -25.35
CA ALA A 207 3.55 -31.80 -26.75
C ALA A 207 2.78 -32.96 -27.41
N SER A 208 1.48 -32.78 -27.58
CA SER A 208 0.57 -33.77 -28.16
C SER A 208 -0.58 -33.09 -28.91
N GLY A 209 -1.10 -33.76 -29.93
CA GLY A 209 -2.29 -33.30 -30.66
C GLY A 209 -2.05 -32.01 -31.44
N GLY A 210 -0.86 -31.87 -32.05
CA GLY A 210 -0.47 -30.68 -32.81
C GLY A 210 0.05 -29.51 -31.97
N ARG A 211 0.21 -29.69 -30.65
CA ARG A 211 0.83 -28.71 -29.76
C ARG A 211 2.32 -28.96 -29.61
N ILE A 212 3.07 -27.89 -29.35
CA ILE A 212 4.53 -27.94 -29.24
C ILE A 212 4.94 -27.40 -27.88
N ALA A 213 5.63 -28.20 -27.06
CA ALA A 213 6.08 -27.74 -25.76
C ALA A 213 7.37 -26.92 -25.90
N VAL A 214 7.29 -25.61 -25.64
CA VAL A 214 8.44 -24.72 -25.60
C VAL A 214 8.94 -24.62 -24.16
N LEU A 215 10.19 -25.00 -23.94
CA LEU A 215 10.82 -25.00 -22.62
C LEU A 215 11.79 -23.84 -22.50
N GLN A 216 11.72 -23.16 -21.36
CA GLN A 216 12.60 -22.06 -20.98
C GLN A 216 13.54 -22.51 -19.86
N PHE A 217 14.82 -22.22 -20.04
CA PHE A 217 15.88 -22.37 -19.06
C PHE A 217 16.68 -21.07 -19.00
N HIS A 218 17.22 -20.73 -17.83
CA HIS A 218 18.16 -19.62 -17.68
C HIS A 218 19.57 -20.24 -17.68
N GLY A 219 20.22 -20.42 -16.52
CA GLY A 219 21.47 -21.20 -16.43
C GLY A 219 21.30 -22.64 -15.91
N ALA A 220 22.21 -23.52 -16.33
CA ALA A 220 22.33 -24.90 -15.85
C ALA A 220 23.76 -25.25 -15.37
N PRO A 221 24.27 -24.65 -14.27
CA PRO A 221 23.57 -23.75 -13.35
C PRO A 221 23.69 -22.25 -13.69
N ASP A 222 22.88 -21.43 -13.00
CA ASP A 222 22.97 -19.97 -12.92
C ASP A 222 23.33 -19.55 -11.48
N ASN A 223 24.45 -18.86 -11.30
CA ASN A 223 24.87 -18.40 -9.97
C ASN A 223 24.43 -16.96 -9.67
N GLU A 224 24.24 -16.13 -10.70
CA GLU A 224 23.91 -14.71 -10.54
C GLU A 224 22.40 -14.51 -10.39
N HIS A 225 21.60 -15.42 -10.95
CA HIS A 225 20.14 -15.42 -10.86
C HIS A 225 19.59 -16.69 -10.17
N PRO A 226 19.83 -16.86 -8.85
CA PRO A 226 19.51 -18.11 -8.14
C PRO A 226 18.01 -18.46 -8.12
N TRP A 227 17.10 -17.52 -8.40
CA TRP A 227 15.65 -17.74 -8.40
C TRP A 227 15.13 -18.45 -9.67
N VAL A 228 15.92 -18.49 -10.75
CA VAL A 228 15.60 -19.17 -12.03
C VAL A 228 16.61 -20.27 -12.40
N ASN A 229 17.57 -20.54 -11.50
CA ASN A 229 18.62 -21.54 -11.69
C ASN A 229 18.04 -22.96 -11.87
N THR A 230 18.61 -23.72 -12.81
CA THR A 230 18.43 -25.18 -12.90
C THR A 230 19.73 -25.86 -12.49
N ARG A 231 19.71 -26.76 -11.48
CA ARG A 231 20.92 -27.50 -11.12
C ARG A 231 21.39 -28.38 -12.28
N ARG A 232 22.70 -28.52 -12.46
CA ARG A 232 23.30 -29.31 -13.54
C ARG A 232 22.72 -30.73 -13.60
N GLU A 233 22.68 -31.42 -12.48
CA GLU A 233 22.23 -32.81 -12.40
C GLU A 233 20.76 -32.92 -12.82
N ARG A 234 19.95 -31.94 -12.42
CA ARG A 234 18.54 -31.84 -12.76
C ARG A 234 18.35 -31.59 -14.26
N PHE A 235 19.15 -30.71 -14.85
CA PHE A 235 19.15 -30.47 -16.29
C PHE A 235 19.56 -31.73 -17.08
N GLU A 236 20.63 -32.40 -16.67
CA GLU A 236 21.06 -33.67 -17.29
C GLU A 236 19.98 -34.75 -17.18
N GLU A 237 19.27 -34.84 -16.05
CA GLU A 237 18.13 -35.74 -15.86
C GLU A 237 16.96 -35.41 -16.81
N TYR A 238 16.64 -34.12 -17.01
CA TYR A 238 15.62 -33.69 -17.96
C TYR A 238 15.97 -34.08 -19.41
N MET A 239 17.21 -33.84 -19.83
CA MET A 239 17.65 -34.20 -21.19
C MET A 239 17.67 -35.72 -21.40
N ALA A 240 18.12 -36.48 -20.39
CA ALA A 240 18.05 -37.94 -20.41
C ALA A 240 16.60 -38.44 -20.53
N PHE A 241 15.66 -37.83 -19.79
CA PHE A 241 14.24 -38.17 -19.91
C PHE A 241 13.72 -37.95 -21.33
N LEU A 242 13.96 -36.79 -21.94
CA LEU A 242 13.55 -36.52 -23.33
C LEU A 242 14.09 -37.59 -24.29
N SER A 243 15.39 -37.87 -24.19
CA SER A 243 16.08 -38.80 -25.09
C SER A 243 15.60 -40.25 -24.93
N LEU A 244 15.36 -40.70 -23.70
CA LEU A 244 14.87 -42.05 -23.41
C LEU A 244 13.41 -42.27 -23.82
N ASN A 245 12.62 -41.19 -23.89
CA ASN A 245 11.19 -41.25 -24.20
C ASN A 245 10.87 -40.73 -25.62
N GLY A 246 11.85 -40.70 -26.53
CA GLY A 246 11.60 -40.47 -27.96
C GLY A 246 11.33 -39.02 -28.38
N PHE A 247 11.45 -38.05 -27.47
CA PHE A 247 11.17 -36.65 -27.79
C PHE A 247 12.13 -36.08 -28.83
N LYS A 248 11.58 -35.30 -29.76
CA LYS A 248 12.35 -34.53 -30.74
C LYS A 248 12.54 -33.11 -30.23
N ALA A 249 13.79 -32.72 -29.95
CA ALA A 249 14.13 -31.37 -29.51
C ALA A 249 14.75 -30.55 -30.65
N ILE A 250 14.16 -29.37 -30.92
CA ILE A 250 14.58 -28.46 -32.00
C ILE A 250 14.86 -27.04 -31.49
N ALA A 251 15.50 -26.23 -32.34
CA ALA A 251 15.58 -24.78 -32.12
C ALA A 251 14.28 -24.08 -32.54
N LEU A 252 14.02 -22.90 -32.00
CA LEU A 252 12.82 -22.11 -32.26
C LEU A 252 12.69 -21.72 -33.75
N ARG A 253 13.77 -21.39 -34.45
CA ARG A 253 13.74 -21.15 -35.92
C ARG A 253 13.23 -22.35 -36.71
N ASP A 254 13.46 -23.56 -36.23
CA ASP A 254 13.14 -24.79 -36.96
C ASP A 254 11.63 -25.11 -36.88
N LEU A 255 10.87 -24.36 -36.06
CA LEU A 255 9.41 -24.34 -36.13
C LEU A 255 8.89 -23.98 -37.53
N ALA A 256 9.68 -23.26 -38.34
CA ALA A 256 9.31 -22.93 -39.73
C ALA A 256 9.09 -24.16 -40.63
N LEU A 257 9.54 -25.36 -40.22
CA LEU A 257 9.23 -26.61 -40.90
C LEU A 257 7.75 -27.02 -40.71
N TYR A 258 7.15 -26.64 -39.59
CA TYR A 258 5.82 -27.08 -39.14
C TYR A 258 4.78 -25.96 -39.14
N VAL A 259 5.23 -24.71 -38.97
CA VAL A 259 4.40 -23.54 -38.71
C VAL A 259 4.75 -22.43 -39.69
N ASP A 260 3.73 -21.87 -40.34
CA ASP A 260 3.88 -20.64 -41.12
C ASP A 260 3.81 -19.42 -40.20
N PRO A 261 4.92 -18.69 -39.97
CA PRO A 261 4.95 -17.52 -39.08
C PRO A 261 4.13 -16.32 -39.61
N ALA A 262 3.67 -16.37 -40.85
CA ALA A 262 2.77 -15.36 -41.43
C ALA A 262 1.29 -15.61 -41.08
N LYS A 263 0.91 -16.84 -40.69
CA LYS A 263 -0.46 -17.16 -40.23
C LYS A 263 -0.62 -16.76 -38.77
N ARG A 264 -1.47 -15.77 -38.52
CA ARG A 264 -1.67 -15.16 -37.21
C ARG A 264 -3.15 -15.03 -36.87
N PRO A 265 -3.55 -15.13 -35.60
CA PRO A 265 -4.90 -14.82 -35.18
C PRO A 265 -5.22 -13.34 -35.43
N ALA A 266 -6.50 -13.01 -35.60
CA ALA A 266 -6.94 -11.62 -35.75
C ALA A 266 -6.71 -10.80 -34.46
N ASP A 267 -6.87 -11.44 -33.31
CA ASP A 267 -6.54 -10.89 -31.99
C ASP A 267 -5.46 -11.78 -31.34
N PRO A 268 -4.23 -11.28 -31.15
CA PRO A 268 -3.13 -12.06 -30.58
C PRO A 268 -3.30 -12.39 -29.08
N LEU A 269 -4.25 -11.77 -28.38
CA LEU A 269 -4.52 -12.04 -26.95
C LEU A 269 -5.78 -12.88 -26.71
N ALA A 270 -6.59 -13.19 -27.73
CA ALA A 270 -7.86 -13.89 -27.54
C ALA A 270 -7.70 -15.26 -26.85
N ILE A 271 -6.67 -16.04 -27.25
CA ILE A 271 -6.40 -17.34 -26.64
C ILE A 271 -5.89 -17.21 -25.19
N VAL A 272 -5.13 -16.15 -24.90
CA VAL A 272 -4.60 -15.85 -23.57
C VAL A 272 -5.74 -15.60 -22.59
N GLU A 273 -6.71 -14.75 -22.95
CA GLU A 273 -7.88 -14.47 -22.10
C GLU A 273 -8.80 -15.70 -21.95
N LYS A 274 -8.93 -16.52 -23.01
CA LYS A 274 -9.66 -17.79 -22.93
C LYS A 274 -9.01 -18.75 -21.94
N ARG A 275 -7.69 -18.91 -21.96
CA ARG A 275 -6.96 -19.79 -21.02
C ARG A 275 -7.07 -19.27 -19.58
N LYS A 276 -6.90 -17.96 -19.35
CA LYS A 276 -7.10 -17.34 -18.03
C LYS A 276 -8.48 -17.62 -17.44
N SER A 277 -9.53 -17.48 -18.25
CA SER A 277 -10.91 -17.71 -17.80
C SER A 277 -11.28 -19.19 -17.54
N THR A 278 -10.41 -20.13 -17.93
CA THR A 278 -10.66 -21.58 -17.78
C THR A 278 -9.77 -22.25 -16.72
N LEU A 279 -8.87 -21.49 -16.08
CA LEU A 279 -8.09 -21.99 -14.96
C LEU A 279 -9.01 -22.16 -13.73
N PRO A 280 -9.05 -23.35 -13.09
CA PRO A 280 -9.90 -23.57 -11.93
C PRO A 280 -9.41 -22.74 -10.74
N GLU A 281 -10.31 -21.99 -10.11
CA GLU A 281 -10.04 -21.35 -8.83
C GLU A 281 -9.77 -22.42 -7.75
N VAL A 282 -8.88 -22.07 -6.83
CA VAL A 282 -8.52 -22.87 -5.66
C VAL A 282 -9.15 -22.21 -4.44
N THR A 283 -9.97 -22.98 -3.72
CA THR A 283 -10.48 -22.57 -2.41
C THR A 283 -9.36 -22.59 -1.39
N VAL A 284 -9.00 -21.42 -0.89
CA VAL A 284 -8.04 -21.25 0.21
C VAL A 284 -8.83 -21.04 1.50
N GLU A 285 -8.75 -22.00 2.42
CA GLU A 285 -9.21 -21.84 3.80
C GLU A 285 -8.05 -21.42 4.70
N GLY A 286 -8.31 -20.52 5.65
CA GLY A 286 -7.30 -20.12 6.62
C GLY A 286 -7.86 -19.61 7.94
N GLU A 287 -6.96 -19.39 8.90
CA GLU A 287 -7.25 -18.83 10.22
C GLU A 287 -6.20 -17.82 10.61
N VAL A 288 -6.60 -16.83 11.42
CA VAL A 288 -5.71 -15.86 12.04
C VAL A 288 -5.69 -16.10 13.54
N VAL A 289 -4.50 -16.15 14.12
CA VAL A 289 -4.28 -16.55 15.51
C VAL A 289 -3.22 -15.69 16.19
N ASP A 290 -3.28 -15.63 17.51
CA ASP A 290 -2.22 -15.08 18.34
C ASP A 290 -1.02 -16.05 18.33
N ALA A 291 0.15 -15.56 17.92
CA ALA A 291 1.38 -16.34 17.89
C ALA A 291 1.83 -16.85 19.28
N ALA A 292 1.44 -16.17 20.37
CA ALA A 292 1.89 -16.51 21.71
C ALA A 292 1.13 -17.71 22.31
N ASN A 293 -0.17 -17.83 22.04
CA ASN A 293 -1.05 -18.83 22.67
C ASN A 293 -1.90 -19.63 21.69
N GLY A 294 -1.87 -19.29 20.40
CA GLY A 294 -2.61 -19.97 19.34
C GLY A 294 -4.11 -19.68 19.29
N SER A 295 -4.63 -18.77 20.13
CA SER A 295 -6.05 -18.42 20.15
C SER A 295 -6.47 -17.71 18.86
N PRO A 296 -7.70 -17.97 18.35
CA PRO A 296 -8.20 -17.28 17.17
C PRO A 296 -8.39 -15.78 17.39
N LEU A 297 -8.01 -14.97 16.40
CA LEU A 297 -8.10 -13.52 16.46
C LEU A 297 -9.04 -12.96 15.39
N PRO A 298 -9.97 -12.05 15.76
CA PRO A 298 -10.53 -11.14 14.78
C PRO A 298 -9.42 -10.28 14.18
N SER A 299 -9.50 -9.97 12.90
CA SER A 299 -8.42 -9.25 12.21
C SER A 299 -8.87 -8.63 10.90
N ARG A 300 -8.14 -7.64 10.43
CA ARG A 300 -8.25 -7.10 9.07
C ARG A 300 -7.30 -7.89 8.17
N ILE A 301 -7.78 -8.29 6.98
CA ILE A 301 -6.99 -9.01 5.98
C ILE A 301 -7.08 -8.38 4.60
N TYR A 302 -5.93 -8.32 3.95
CA TYR A 302 -5.71 -7.90 2.58
C TYR A 302 -5.20 -9.10 1.78
N ILE A 303 -5.76 -9.33 0.60
CA ILE A 303 -5.30 -10.38 -0.30
C ILE A 303 -5.14 -9.77 -1.68
N GLN A 304 -3.91 -9.79 -2.19
CA GLN A 304 -3.58 -9.33 -3.54
C GLN A 304 -3.03 -10.46 -4.40
N GLY A 305 -3.56 -10.61 -5.62
CA GLY A 305 -2.96 -11.45 -6.65
C GLY A 305 -1.66 -10.85 -7.19
N GLY A 306 -0.84 -11.68 -7.86
CA GLY A 306 0.41 -11.22 -8.49
C GLY A 306 0.21 -10.16 -9.59
N ASP A 307 -1.02 -10.00 -10.10
CA ASP A 307 -1.42 -8.97 -11.06
C ASP A 307 -1.94 -7.68 -10.38
N GLY A 308 -1.92 -7.62 -9.04
CA GLY A 308 -2.44 -6.50 -8.25
C GLY A 308 -3.96 -6.52 -8.02
N SER A 309 -4.67 -7.57 -8.44
CA SER A 309 -6.10 -7.73 -8.16
C SER A 309 -6.37 -7.94 -6.67
N TRP A 310 -7.51 -7.41 -6.18
CA TRP A 310 -7.91 -7.50 -4.78
C TRP A 310 -8.93 -8.62 -4.56
N HIS A 311 -8.71 -9.44 -3.54
CA HIS A 311 -9.61 -10.53 -3.17
C HIS A 311 -10.15 -10.34 -1.74
N PHE A 312 -11.43 -10.68 -1.55
CA PHE A 312 -12.16 -10.42 -0.32
C PHE A 312 -12.66 -11.75 0.26
N PRO A 313 -12.02 -12.28 1.31
CA PRO A 313 -12.43 -13.53 1.91
C PRO A 313 -13.81 -13.44 2.54
N LYS A 314 -14.46 -14.60 2.71
CA LYS A 314 -15.70 -14.78 3.48
C LYS A 314 -15.39 -15.60 4.73
N SER A 315 -16.28 -15.55 5.72
CA SER A 315 -16.22 -16.52 6.82
C SER A 315 -16.42 -17.94 6.25
N ALA A 316 -15.60 -18.88 6.72
CA ALA A 316 -15.80 -20.32 6.52
C ALA A 316 -16.70 -20.92 7.62
N SER A 317 -16.95 -20.18 8.70
CA SER A 317 -17.89 -20.58 9.76
C SER A 317 -19.27 -19.94 9.57
N LEU A 318 -20.34 -20.68 9.89
CA LEU A 318 -21.73 -20.18 9.93
C LEU A 318 -21.96 -19.14 11.02
N THR A 319 -21.19 -19.19 12.11
CA THR A 319 -21.25 -18.23 13.23
C THR A 319 -20.26 -17.08 13.07
N GLY A 320 -19.41 -17.14 12.04
CA GLY A 320 -18.42 -16.10 11.76
C GLY A 320 -18.94 -15.05 10.79
N SER A 321 -18.36 -13.87 10.87
CA SER A 321 -18.63 -12.73 10.01
C SER A 321 -17.36 -12.26 9.30
N ALA A 322 -17.57 -11.72 8.09
CA ALA A 322 -16.54 -11.14 7.25
C ALA A 322 -17.13 -9.92 6.54
N ILE A 323 -16.60 -8.73 6.82
CA ILE A 323 -17.13 -7.46 6.29
C ILE A 323 -16.15 -6.91 5.26
N ARG A 324 -16.58 -6.88 3.99
CA ARG A 324 -15.82 -6.30 2.88
C ARG A 324 -15.79 -4.78 3.01
N TYR A 325 -14.59 -4.21 2.91
CA TYR A 325 -14.38 -2.78 2.89
C TYR A 325 -13.60 -2.39 1.64
N GLU A 326 -14.24 -1.54 0.82
CA GLU A 326 -13.69 -1.03 -0.42
C GLU A 326 -13.98 0.46 -0.49
N ARG A 327 -12.93 1.27 -0.41
CA ARG A 327 -13.01 2.72 -0.55
C ARG A 327 -11.88 3.22 -1.42
N ARG A 328 -12.23 4.20 -2.25
CA ARG A 328 -11.33 4.92 -3.13
C ARG A 328 -11.64 6.39 -3.03
N ASN A 329 -10.63 7.23 -2.87
CA ASN A 329 -10.81 8.67 -2.91
C ASN A 329 -11.13 9.12 -4.35
N GLY A 330 -12.08 10.05 -4.50
CA GLY A 330 -12.49 10.57 -5.81
C GLY A 330 -11.45 11.47 -6.48
N SER A 331 -10.63 12.19 -5.71
CA SER A 331 -9.62 13.13 -6.22
C SER A 331 -8.26 12.46 -6.46
N ASN A 332 -7.86 11.53 -5.60
CA ASN A 332 -6.68 10.70 -5.78
C ASN A 332 -7.09 9.24 -5.90
N THR A 333 -7.24 8.74 -7.12
CA THR A 333 -7.68 7.37 -7.38
C THR A 333 -6.68 6.31 -6.91
N ASN A 334 -5.42 6.67 -6.63
CA ASN A 334 -4.44 5.77 -6.03
C ASN A 334 -4.60 5.64 -4.52
N SER A 335 -5.38 6.51 -3.88
CA SER A 335 -5.71 6.44 -2.47
C SER A 335 -6.87 5.46 -2.26
N VAL A 336 -6.52 4.22 -1.91
CA VAL A 336 -7.44 3.09 -1.77
C VAL A 336 -7.28 2.37 -0.45
N GLU A 337 -8.38 1.79 0.03
CA GLU A 337 -8.43 0.88 1.18
C GLU A 337 -9.32 -0.31 0.82
N MET A 338 -8.72 -1.49 0.73
CA MET A 338 -9.30 -2.70 0.09
C MET A 338 -9.04 -3.93 0.96
N HIS A 339 -9.91 -4.17 1.95
CA HIS A 339 -9.72 -5.27 2.90
C HIS A 339 -11.01 -5.97 3.26
N THR A 340 -10.89 -7.04 4.04
CA THR A 340 -12.00 -7.66 4.77
C THR A 340 -11.67 -7.66 6.26
N THR A 341 -12.62 -7.25 7.10
CA THR A 341 -12.52 -7.49 8.55
C THR A 341 -13.17 -8.83 8.87
N LEU A 342 -12.42 -9.70 9.54
CA LEU A 342 -12.81 -11.05 9.90
C LEU A 342 -13.10 -11.10 11.40
N SER A 343 -14.19 -11.79 11.75
CA SER A 343 -14.34 -12.30 13.12
C SER A 343 -13.25 -13.33 13.43
N ALA A 344 -13.14 -13.77 14.69
CA ALA A 344 -12.15 -14.77 15.14
C ALA A 344 -12.35 -16.20 14.57
N HIS A 345 -13.09 -16.35 13.48
CA HIS A 345 -13.39 -17.63 12.85
C HIS A 345 -12.52 -17.83 11.60
N PRO A 346 -12.35 -19.08 11.14
CA PRO A 346 -11.69 -19.36 9.88
C PRO A 346 -12.34 -18.64 8.70
N PHE A 347 -11.53 -18.24 7.73
CA PHE A 347 -11.95 -17.61 6.49
C PHE A 347 -11.77 -18.56 5.29
N ARG A 348 -12.44 -18.23 4.19
CA ARG A 348 -12.27 -18.87 2.89
C ARG A 348 -12.26 -17.85 1.77
N VAL A 349 -11.47 -18.09 0.72
CA VAL A 349 -11.41 -17.25 -0.48
C VAL A 349 -11.10 -18.13 -1.69
N GLU A 350 -11.73 -17.85 -2.82
CA GLU A 350 -11.39 -18.47 -4.10
C GLU A 350 -10.29 -17.64 -4.78
N LEU A 351 -9.17 -18.28 -5.13
CA LEU A 351 -8.02 -17.63 -5.74
C LEU A 351 -7.53 -18.44 -6.94
N ALA A 352 -7.04 -17.78 -7.98
CA ALA A 352 -6.36 -18.48 -9.07
C ALA A 352 -5.08 -19.16 -8.54
N PRO A 353 -4.61 -20.28 -9.15
CA PRO A 353 -3.30 -20.81 -8.84
C PRO A 353 -2.20 -19.77 -9.11
N GLY A 354 -1.27 -19.60 -8.19
CA GLY A 354 -0.17 -18.63 -8.31
C GLY A 354 0.15 -17.91 -7.00
N ARG A 355 1.11 -16.98 -7.06
CA ARG A 355 1.55 -16.20 -5.89
C ARG A 355 0.53 -15.12 -5.53
N HIS A 356 0.16 -15.08 -4.26
CA HIS A 356 -0.71 -14.07 -3.66
C HIS A 356 -0.04 -13.50 -2.42
N THR A 357 -0.20 -12.20 -2.18
CA THR A 357 0.24 -11.54 -0.94
C THR A 357 -0.93 -11.45 0.02
N PHE A 358 -0.77 -12.03 1.20
CA PHE A 358 -1.67 -11.88 2.34
C PHE A 358 -1.05 -10.89 3.32
N MET A 359 -1.77 -9.83 3.68
CA MET A 359 -1.39 -8.94 4.77
C MET A 359 -2.49 -8.95 5.83
N VAL A 360 -2.12 -9.17 7.09
CA VAL A 360 -3.04 -9.28 8.22
C VAL A 360 -2.66 -8.28 9.28
N GLU A 361 -3.65 -7.58 9.81
CA GLU A 361 -3.47 -6.56 10.84
C GLU A 361 -4.56 -6.64 11.89
N ARG A 362 -4.25 -6.17 13.09
CA ARG A 362 -5.19 -6.03 14.22
C ARG A 362 -4.85 -4.75 14.98
N GLY A 363 -5.40 -3.63 14.53
CA GLY A 363 -5.16 -2.34 15.18
C GLY A 363 -3.68 -1.94 15.27
N LYS A 364 -3.35 -1.17 16.31
CA LYS A 364 -2.01 -0.59 16.50
C LYS A 364 -1.13 -1.32 17.51
N GLU A 365 -1.64 -2.35 18.15
CA GLU A 365 -0.98 -3.05 19.26
C GLU A 365 -0.28 -4.35 18.82
N TRP A 366 -0.43 -4.68 17.54
CA TRP A 366 0.08 -5.89 16.90
C TRP A 366 0.99 -5.53 15.73
N PHE A 367 1.98 -6.38 15.44
CA PHE A 367 2.77 -6.23 14.24
C PHE A 367 1.95 -6.66 13.03
N PRO A 368 1.96 -5.88 11.92
CA PRO A 368 1.36 -6.33 10.68
C PRO A 368 2.11 -7.57 10.17
N LEU A 369 1.38 -8.61 9.76
CA LEU A 369 1.94 -9.79 9.12
C LEU A 369 1.78 -9.65 7.62
N ARG A 370 2.88 -9.66 6.87
CA ARG A 370 2.86 -9.82 5.40
C ARG A 370 3.45 -11.17 5.03
N ARG A 371 2.71 -11.96 4.25
CA ARG A 371 3.10 -13.30 3.80
C ARG A 371 2.76 -13.51 2.33
N GLU A 372 3.74 -13.94 1.55
CA GLU A 372 3.49 -14.45 0.21
C GLU A 372 3.10 -15.93 0.29
N VAL A 373 2.04 -16.30 -0.43
CA VAL A 373 1.49 -17.66 -0.47
C VAL A 373 1.36 -18.09 -1.93
N VAL A 374 1.95 -19.23 -2.25
CA VAL A 374 1.74 -19.88 -3.56
C VAL A 374 0.49 -20.75 -3.46
N VAL A 375 -0.58 -20.30 -4.08
CA VAL A 375 -1.86 -21.00 -4.14
C VAL A 375 -1.76 -22.10 -5.20
N ALA A 376 -2.09 -23.34 -4.81
CA ALA A 376 -2.09 -24.48 -5.70
C ALA A 376 -3.17 -25.50 -5.27
N PRO A 377 -3.71 -26.30 -6.22
CA PRO A 377 -4.66 -27.35 -5.88
C PRO A 377 -4.11 -28.30 -4.80
N GLY A 378 -4.94 -28.65 -3.82
CA GLY A 378 -4.55 -29.53 -2.71
C GLY A 378 -3.74 -28.86 -1.60
N MET A 379 -3.58 -27.53 -1.60
CA MET A 379 -2.96 -26.83 -0.47
C MET A 379 -3.76 -27.04 0.82
N GLY A 380 -3.04 -27.18 1.94
CA GLY A 380 -3.64 -27.26 3.27
C GLY A 380 -4.17 -25.91 3.77
N LYS A 381 -4.78 -25.92 4.95
CA LYS A 381 -5.26 -24.70 5.61
C LYS A 381 -4.12 -23.73 5.91
N LEU A 382 -4.33 -22.46 5.59
CA LEU A 382 -3.38 -21.40 5.85
C LEU A 382 -3.52 -20.91 7.30
N ARG A 383 -2.45 -21.01 8.07
CA ARG A 383 -2.38 -20.41 9.42
C ARG A 383 -1.54 -19.13 9.39
N LEU A 384 -2.13 -18.03 9.84
CA LEU A 384 -1.52 -16.69 9.86
C LEU A 384 -1.40 -16.23 11.32
N GLU A 385 -0.17 -16.00 11.79
CA GLU A 385 0.12 -15.78 13.21
C GLU A 385 0.51 -14.32 13.45
N LEU A 386 -0.32 -13.59 14.20
CA LEU A 386 -0.04 -12.21 14.60
C LEU A 386 0.70 -12.17 15.93
N ARG A 387 1.67 -11.27 16.04
CA ARG A 387 2.39 -11.00 17.29
C ARG A 387 1.97 -9.67 17.89
N ARG A 388 1.47 -9.71 19.13
CA ARG A 388 1.23 -8.50 19.93
C ARG A 388 2.56 -7.94 20.41
N TRP A 389 2.71 -6.62 20.38
CA TRP A 389 3.89 -5.93 20.92
C TRP A 389 3.58 -4.98 22.07
N MET A 390 2.30 -4.69 22.28
CA MET A 390 1.82 -3.92 23.42
C MET A 390 0.42 -4.40 23.81
N ASN A 391 0.11 -4.36 25.10
CA ASN A 391 -1.26 -4.48 25.59
C ASN A 391 -1.59 -3.20 26.37
N MET A 392 -2.36 -2.31 25.75
CA MET A 392 -2.71 -1.01 26.32
C MET A 392 -3.77 -1.15 27.42
N ALA A 393 -4.74 -2.07 27.23
CA ALA A 393 -5.80 -2.31 28.20
C ALA A 393 -5.26 -2.82 29.54
N GLU A 394 -4.23 -3.68 29.53
CA GLU A 394 -3.53 -4.12 30.76
C GLU A 394 -2.83 -2.97 31.51
N LYS A 395 -2.59 -1.84 30.82
CA LYS A 395 -2.01 -0.62 31.41
C LYS A 395 -3.07 0.44 31.73
N GLY A 396 -4.36 0.08 31.69
CA GLY A 396 -5.48 0.99 31.91
C GLY A 396 -5.77 1.94 30.75
N TRP A 397 -5.14 1.76 29.58
CA TRP A 397 -5.35 2.63 28.42
C TRP A 397 -6.28 1.97 27.40
N HIS A 398 -7.40 2.63 27.11
CA HIS A 398 -8.43 2.11 26.22
C HIS A 398 -8.59 3.01 25.00
N SER A 399 -8.53 2.41 23.81
CA SER A 399 -8.58 3.13 22.53
C SER A 399 -9.99 3.61 22.19
N GLY A 400 -10.08 4.68 21.40
CA GLY A 400 -11.33 5.04 20.76
C GLY A 400 -11.16 5.80 19.45
N ASP A 401 -12.24 5.76 18.68
CA ASP A 401 -12.44 6.47 17.42
C ASP A 401 -13.72 7.32 17.54
N ALA A 402 -13.53 8.63 17.64
CA ALA A 402 -14.60 9.59 17.93
C ALA A 402 -15.42 10.01 16.70
N HIS A 403 -14.97 9.69 15.49
CA HIS A 403 -15.61 10.07 14.23
C HIS A 403 -15.53 8.92 13.25
N ASN A 404 -16.63 8.21 13.05
CA ASN A 404 -16.73 7.20 11.98
C ASN A 404 -18.14 7.16 11.38
N HIS A 405 -18.24 6.63 10.17
CA HIS A 405 -19.45 6.52 9.37
C HIS A 405 -19.73 5.05 9.06
N ARG A 406 -19.67 4.19 10.08
CA ARG A 406 -19.94 2.76 9.93
C ARG A 406 -21.38 2.43 10.29
N ASP A 407 -21.97 1.55 9.49
CA ASP A 407 -23.29 1.01 9.80
C ASP A 407 -23.21 0.30 11.15
N PRO A 408 -24.13 0.57 12.08
CA PRO A 408 -24.15 -0.08 13.38
C PRO A 408 -24.07 -1.62 13.35
N SER A 409 -24.59 -2.25 12.29
CA SER A 409 -24.54 -3.71 12.12
C SER A 409 -23.13 -4.26 11.85
N ASP A 410 -22.20 -3.43 11.36
CA ASP A 410 -20.82 -3.82 11.09
C ASP A 410 -19.90 -3.64 12.32
N LEU A 411 -20.26 -2.75 13.25
CA LEU A 411 -19.37 -2.25 14.31
C LEU A 411 -18.78 -3.36 15.17
N ALA A 412 -19.58 -4.35 15.57
CA ALA A 412 -19.10 -5.46 16.39
C ALA A 412 -17.95 -6.21 15.72
N ASN A 413 -18.04 -6.47 14.41
CA ASN A 413 -16.96 -7.14 13.69
C ASN A 413 -15.75 -6.23 13.51
N VAL A 414 -15.97 -5.00 13.02
CA VAL A 414 -14.88 -4.08 12.67
C VAL A 414 -14.10 -3.64 13.90
N MET A 415 -14.77 -3.32 15.01
CA MET A 415 -14.11 -2.93 16.26
C MET A 415 -13.27 -4.06 16.82
N LEU A 416 -13.76 -5.29 16.79
CA LEU A 416 -13.00 -6.46 17.25
C LEU A 416 -11.82 -6.74 16.32
N ALA A 417 -11.96 -6.57 15.01
CA ALA A 417 -10.86 -6.75 14.05
C ALA A 417 -9.75 -5.70 14.23
N GLU A 418 -10.12 -4.49 14.63
CA GLU A 418 -9.19 -3.39 14.86
C GLU A 418 -8.75 -3.25 16.34
N ASP A 419 -9.31 -3.99 17.29
CA ASP A 419 -9.02 -3.82 18.73
C ASP A 419 -9.27 -2.36 19.19
N VAL A 420 -10.45 -1.81 18.84
CA VAL A 420 -10.88 -0.44 19.19
C VAL A 420 -11.91 -0.48 20.31
N SER A 421 -11.55 -0.06 21.53
CA SER A 421 -12.41 -0.19 22.72
C SER A 421 -13.71 0.62 22.63
N VAL A 422 -13.65 1.87 22.14
CA VAL A 422 -14.83 2.73 21.97
C VAL A 422 -14.96 3.26 20.55
N ALA A 423 -16.13 3.07 19.94
CA ALA A 423 -16.47 3.71 18.66
C ALA A 423 -17.69 4.63 18.82
N LEU A 424 -17.60 5.82 18.23
CA LEU A 424 -18.66 6.83 18.22
C LEU A 424 -19.11 7.08 16.76
N PRO A 425 -19.94 6.21 16.17
CA PRO A 425 -20.47 6.41 14.82
C PRO A 425 -21.35 7.66 14.73
N MET A 426 -21.19 8.44 13.65
CA MET A 426 -22.11 9.52 13.28
C MET A 426 -23.35 8.89 12.66
N VAL A 427 -24.36 8.62 13.48
CA VAL A 427 -25.59 7.97 12.99
C VAL A 427 -26.51 8.96 12.29
N ASP A 428 -26.52 10.20 12.79
CA ASP A 428 -27.25 11.32 12.21
C ASP A 428 -26.25 12.35 11.71
N TRP A 429 -26.38 12.78 10.45
CA TRP A 429 -25.56 13.89 9.95
C TRP A 429 -26.29 14.74 8.93
N THR A 430 -25.89 16.00 8.78
CA THR A 430 -26.44 16.92 7.77
C THR A 430 -25.32 17.68 7.06
N THR A 431 -25.53 17.95 5.77
CA THR A 431 -24.62 18.77 4.97
C THR A 431 -25.13 20.16 4.64
N THR A 432 -26.35 20.48 5.09
CA THR A 432 -27.04 21.73 4.78
C THR A 432 -27.46 22.41 6.07
N SER A 433 -27.06 23.68 6.24
CA SER A 433 -27.21 24.42 7.50
C SER A 433 -28.66 24.57 7.98
N THR A 434 -29.63 24.54 7.05
CA THR A 434 -31.07 24.72 7.33
C THR A 434 -31.82 23.39 7.44
N VAL A 435 -31.14 22.26 7.33
CA VAL A 435 -31.75 20.92 7.40
C VAL A 435 -31.24 20.23 8.66
N ALA A 436 -32.16 19.83 9.54
CA ALA A 436 -31.81 19.05 10.72
C ALA A 436 -31.21 17.68 10.34
N PRO A 437 -30.26 17.14 11.11
CA PRO A 437 -29.70 15.81 10.90
C PRO A 437 -30.74 14.70 10.75
N THR A 438 -31.82 14.73 11.54
CA THR A 438 -32.92 13.75 11.46
C THR A 438 -33.72 13.83 10.15
N ALA A 439 -33.66 14.96 9.45
CA ALA A 439 -34.39 15.23 8.21
C ALA A 439 -33.49 15.22 6.95
N SER A 440 -32.18 14.99 7.10
CA SER A 440 -31.22 15.07 5.99
C SER A 440 -31.32 13.92 4.99
N GLY A 441 -31.83 12.77 5.45
CA GLY A 441 -31.83 11.52 4.68
C GLY A 441 -30.45 10.89 4.50
N LEU A 442 -29.41 11.43 5.13
CA LEU A 442 -28.04 10.92 5.00
C LEU A 442 -27.66 9.89 6.06
N GLY A 443 -28.32 9.90 7.22
CA GLY A 443 -28.06 8.94 8.30
C GLY A 443 -28.46 7.50 7.95
N PHE A 444 -28.11 6.56 8.84
CA PHE A 444 -28.42 5.14 8.63
C PHE A 444 -29.91 4.83 8.72
N LYS A 445 -30.36 3.84 7.94
CA LYS A 445 -31.73 3.32 8.00
C LYS A 445 -32.03 2.65 9.35
N SER A 446 -31.05 1.94 9.89
CA SER A 446 -31.11 1.38 11.23
C SER A 446 -30.99 2.52 12.26
N GLN A 447 -31.85 2.49 13.27
CA GLN A 447 -31.91 3.51 14.32
C GLN A 447 -31.75 2.82 15.67
N PRO A 448 -30.50 2.63 16.15
CA PRO A 448 -30.23 1.92 17.40
C PRO A 448 -30.77 2.67 18.63
N GLY A 449 -30.76 2.04 19.80
CA GLY A 449 -31.13 2.70 21.06
C GLY A 449 -30.20 3.86 21.45
N SER A 450 -30.48 4.54 22.56
CA SER A 450 -29.66 5.64 23.09
C SER A 450 -28.60 5.22 24.12
N GLY A 451 -28.59 3.95 24.50
CA GLY A 451 -27.62 3.40 25.44
C GLY A 451 -26.37 2.85 24.75
N TRP A 452 -25.34 2.60 25.54
CA TRP A 452 -24.17 1.84 25.11
C TRP A 452 -24.57 0.45 24.62
N VAL A 453 -23.94 0.02 23.53
CA VAL A 453 -24.00 -1.35 23.05
C VAL A 453 -22.66 -2.02 23.36
N SER A 454 -22.66 -2.90 24.36
CA SER A 454 -21.50 -3.73 24.69
C SER A 454 -21.34 -4.83 23.65
N ILE A 455 -20.11 -4.99 23.16
CA ILE A 455 -19.70 -6.10 22.29
C ILE A 455 -19.10 -7.22 23.15
N ASP A 456 -18.19 -6.85 24.05
CA ASP A 456 -17.60 -7.72 25.08
C ASP A 456 -17.18 -6.90 26.30
N ALA A 457 -16.31 -7.46 27.16
CA ALA A 457 -15.82 -6.82 28.38
C ALA A 457 -14.85 -5.63 28.16
N ALA A 458 -14.36 -5.40 26.94
CA ALA A 458 -13.39 -4.37 26.60
C ALA A 458 -13.82 -3.46 25.42
N HIS A 459 -14.97 -3.76 24.79
CA HIS A 459 -15.43 -3.08 23.59
C HIS A 459 -16.90 -2.67 23.69
N ALA A 460 -17.19 -1.40 23.41
CA ALA A 460 -18.55 -0.85 23.35
C ALA A 460 -18.66 0.32 22.37
N TRP A 461 -19.84 0.52 21.79
CA TRP A 461 -20.11 1.68 20.94
C TRP A 461 -21.40 2.38 21.34
N GLN A 462 -21.53 3.65 20.96
CA GLN A 462 -22.69 4.49 21.26
C GLN A 462 -23.24 5.08 19.97
N ALA A 463 -24.52 4.86 19.69
CA ALA A 463 -25.20 5.33 18.48
C ALA A 463 -25.52 6.83 18.47
N ARG A 464 -25.59 7.46 19.64
CA ARG A 464 -26.04 8.85 19.78
C ARG A 464 -24.89 9.82 19.62
N ASN A 465 -24.44 9.94 18.38
CA ASN A 465 -23.56 11.00 17.93
C ASN A 465 -24.09 11.63 16.64
N THR A 466 -23.86 12.92 16.49
CA THR A 466 -24.38 13.72 15.38
C THR A 466 -23.27 14.56 14.76
N GLU A 467 -23.25 14.62 13.42
CA GLU A 467 -22.34 15.49 12.67
C GLU A 467 -23.10 16.59 11.92
N TYR A 468 -22.66 17.84 12.12
CA TYR A 468 -23.04 18.99 11.30
C TYR A 468 -21.89 19.34 10.34
N GLU A 469 -21.79 18.67 9.20
CA GLU A 469 -20.73 18.87 8.19
C GLU A 469 -21.22 19.77 7.04
N ILE A 470 -21.17 21.07 7.24
CA ILE A 470 -21.90 22.01 6.40
C ILE A 470 -21.13 22.36 5.12
N PHE A 471 -21.61 21.86 3.98
CA PHE A 471 -21.18 22.24 2.63
C PHE A 471 -22.12 23.25 1.96
N ARG A 472 -23.34 23.39 2.48
CA ARG A 472 -24.38 24.27 1.93
C ARG A 472 -25.00 25.14 3.01
N THR A 473 -25.11 26.43 2.74
CA THR A 473 -25.85 27.36 3.60
C THR A 473 -27.18 27.69 2.94
N GLY A 474 -28.25 27.07 3.44
CA GLY A 474 -29.53 27.01 2.72
C GLY A 474 -29.36 26.38 1.33
N ALA A 475 -29.79 27.08 0.28
CA ALA A 475 -29.65 26.61 -1.10
C ALA A 475 -28.27 26.90 -1.73
N ALA A 476 -27.43 27.72 -1.10
CA ALA A 476 -26.14 28.11 -1.66
C ALA A 476 -25.04 27.10 -1.31
N SER A 477 -24.17 26.80 -2.29
CA SER A 477 -22.93 26.07 -2.02
C SER A 477 -21.98 26.98 -1.25
N HIS A 478 -21.74 26.65 0.01
CA HIS A 478 -20.94 27.47 0.92
C HIS A 478 -20.47 26.61 2.10
N THR A 479 -19.25 26.10 1.99
CA THR A 479 -18.63 25.24 3.00
C THR A 479 -18.25 26.04 4.23
N LEU A 480 -18.64 25.55 5.42
CA LEU A 480 -18.36 26.19 6.72
C LEU A 480 -17.42 25.34 7.59
N GLY A 481 -17.74 24.07 7.82
CA GLY A 481 -17.00 23.20 8.75
C GLY A 481 -17.82 22.02 9.24
N ALA A 482 -17.19 21.23 10.10
CA ALA A 482 -17.82 20.16 10.85
C ALA A 482 -17.86 20.52 12.34
N LEU A 483 -18.97 20.17 12.99
CA LEU A 483 -19.11 20.13 14.45
C LEU A 483 -19.73 18.78 14.81
N LEU A 484 -19.05 18.03 15.68
CA LEU A 484 -19.54 16.75 16.16
C LEU A 484 -20.13 16.89 17.57
N ILE A 485 -21.20 16.16 17.83
CA ILE A 485 -21.83 16.08 19.14
C ILE A 485 -21.78 14.63 19.56
N LEU A 486 -21.07 14.36 20.65
CA LEU A 486 -20.73 13.00 21.08
C LEU A 486 -21.51 12.61 22.34
N ASN A 487 -22.06 11.40 22.33
CA ASN A 487 -22.81 10.78 23.44
C ASN A 487 -24.01 11.60 23.94
N HIS A 488 -24.75 12.22 23.02
CA HIS A 488 -26.03 12.86 23.34
C HIS A 488 -27.11 11.81 23.68
N LYS A 489 -28.28 12.24 24.17
CA LYS A 489 -29.35 11.32 24.62
C LYS A 489 -30.52 11.25 23.66
N THR A 490 -30.84 12.36 22.99
CA THR A 490 -31.94 12.41 22.02
C THR A 490 -31.45 12.90 20.66
N ARG A 491 -32.10 12.48 19.57
CA ARG A 491 -31.70 12.86 18.21
C ARG A 491 -31.86 14.37 17.99
N PHE A 492 -31.01 14.94 17.15
CA PHE A 492 -31.02 16.36 16.84
C PHE A 492 -31.96 16.66 15.67
N ASP A 493 -33.15 17.17 15.99
CA ASP A 493 -34.18 17.65 15.08
C ASP A 493 -34.08 19.16 14.79
N ILE A 494 -32.99 19.78 15.24
CA ILE A 494 -32.67 21.18 15.01
C ILE A 494 -31.63 21.33 13.88
N PRO A 495 -31.81 22.31 12.97
CA PRO A 495 -30.78 22.66 11.98
C PRO A 495 -29.49 23.14 12.64
N ALA A 496 -28.42 23.30 11.85
CA ALA A 496 -27.14 23.82 12.35
C ALA A 496 -27.28 25.25 12.91
N LEU A 497 -28.19 26.04 12.33
CA LEU A 497 -28.40 27.44 12.70
C LEU A 497 -29.76 27.63 13.39
N PRO A 498 -29.81 28.38 14.52
CA PRO A 498 -28.70 29.04 15.19
C PRO A 498 -27.80 28.07 15.99
N LEU A 499 -26.47 28.29 15.94
CA LEU A 499 -25.48 27.39 16.56
C LEU A 499 -25.67 27.26 18.08
N ALA A 500 -26.10 28.34 18.74
CA ALA A 500 -26.34 28.36 20.18
C ALA A 500 -27.40 27.35 20.63
N ALA A 501 -28.41 27.06 19.81
CA ALA A 501 -29.44 26.07 20.13
C ALA A 501 -28.87 24.64 20.12
N VAL A 502 -27.98 24.36 19.15
CA VAL A 502 -27.27 23.08 19.05
C VAL A 502 -26.40 22.84 20.29
N ALA A 503 -25.57 23.82 20.65
CA ALA A 503 -24.73 23.73 21.84
C ALA A 503 -25.56 23.63 23.13
N ALA A 504 -26.61 24.44 23.30
CA ALA A 504 -27.46 24.40 24.48
C ALA A 504 -28.10 23.02 24.69
N LYS A 505 -28.62 22.41 23.60
CA LYS A 505 -29.17 21.06 23.63
C LYS A 505 -28.11 20.02 24.00
N ALA A 506 -26.94 20.04 23.34
CA ALA A 506 -25.85 19.12 23.62
C ALA A 506 -25.43 19.18 25.09
N ARG A 507 -25.26 20.40 25.63
CA ARG A 507 -24.88 20.63 27.03
C ARG A 507 -25.93 20.14 28.02
N ALA A 508 -27.22 20.37 27.74
CA ALA A 508 -28.32 19.88 28.58
C ALA A 508 -28.34 18.34 28.69
N GLU A 509 -27.80 17.65 27.69
CA GLU A 509 -27.73 16.18 27.63
C GLU A 509 -26.38 15.60 28.08
N GLY A 510 -25.45 16.46 28.52
CA GLY A 510 -24.10 16.05 28.94
C GLY A 510 -23.19 15.60 27.79
N ALA A 511 -23.53 15.95 26.54
CA ALA A 511 -22.75 15.62 25.37
C ALA A 511 -21.47 16.47 25.27
N LEU A 512 -20.45 15.92 24.60
CA LEU A 512 -19.24 16.66 24.27
C LEU A 512 -19.33 17.25 22.86
N LEU A 513 -18.85 18.47 22.68
CA LEU A 513 -18.70 19.14 21.39
C LEU A 513 -17.28 18.94 20.86
N ASP A 514 -17.13 18.26 19.74
CA ASP A 514 -15.83 18.00 19.11
C ASP A 514 -15.63 18.83 17.83
N LEU A 515 -14.47 19.47 17.74
CA LEU A 515 -14.04 20.22 16.57
C LEU A 515 -13.09 19.37 15.73
N GLU A 516 -13.60 18.92 14.59
CA GLU A 516 -12.90 17.95 13.75
C GLU A 516 -11.80 18.59 12.86
N LYS A 517 -12.16 19.58 12.02
CA LYS A 517 -11.20 20.19 11.07
C LYS A 517 -10.72 21.57 11.50
N HIS A 518 -9.43 21.62 11.80
CA HIS A 518 -8.72 22.76 12.38
C HIS A 518 -8.63 24.02 11.50
N ASN A 519 -8.62 23.86 10.17
CA ASN A 519 -8.43 24.96 9.22
C ASN A 519 -9.67 25.26 8.37
N TRP A 520 -10.81 24.64 8.69
CA TRP A 520 -12.05 24.93 7.99
C TRP A 520 -12.56 26.33 8.31
N PRO A 521 -13.38 26.90 7.41
CA PRO A 521 -13.69 28.31 7.45
C PRO A 521 -14.26 28.81 8.79
N TRP A 522 -15.29 28.17 9.34
CA TRP A 522 -15.95 28.60 10.57
C TRP A 522 -15.28 28.11 11.86
N SER A 523 -14.26 27.25 11.77
CA SER A 523 -13.81 26.43 12.91
C SER A 523 -13.33 27.29 14.07
N MET A 524 -12.55 28.33 13.78
CA MET A 524 -12.07 29.25 14.82
C MET A 524 -13.20 30.09 15.41
N ALA A 525 -14.26 30.40 14.65
CA ALA A 525 -15.41 31.11 15.20
C ALA A 525 -16.18 30.22 16.20
N LEU A 526 -16.37 28.94 15.88
CA LEU A 526 -17.07 27.98 16.77
C LEU A 526 -16.41 27.88 18.15
N VAL A 527 -15.07 27.84 18.21
CA VAL A 527 -14.33 27.73 19.48
C VAL A 527 -14.68 28.88 20.43
N ALA A 528 -14.75 30.11 19.91
CA ALA A 528 -14.99 31.30 20.71
C ALA A 528 -16.41 31.39 21.28
N ILE A 529 -17.41 30.83 20.59
CA ILE A 529 -18.83 31.02 20.94
C ILE A 529 -19.50 29.76 21.50
N LEU A 530 -19.01 28.56 21.18
CA LEU A 530 -19.60 27.29 21.63
C LEU A 530 -18.87 26.67 22.83
N ASN A 531 -17.68 27.18 23.18
CA ASN A 531 -16.80 26.59 24.17
C ASN A 531 -16.60 25.09 23.89
N VAL A 532 -16.00 24.77 22.73
CA VAL A 532 -15.81 23.38 22.28
C VAL A 532 -15.03 22.55 23.30
N ASP A 533 -15.40 21.29 23.47
CA ASP A 533 -14.79 20.41 24.44
C ASP A 533 -13.53 19.74 23.92
N LEU A 534 -13.61 19.27 22.68
CA LEU A 534 -12.63 18.41 22.07
C LEU A 534 -12.12 19.03 20.77
N TYR A 535 -10.94 18.58 20.37
CA TYR A 535 -10.28 19.00 19.14
C TYR A 535 -9.56 17.80 18.52
N GLU A 536 -9.95 17.42 17.31
CA GLU A 536 -9.34 16.28 16.63
C GLU A 536 -7.96 16.62 16.09
N LEU A 537 -6.94 16.38 16.92
CA LEU A 537 -5.54 16.49 16.50
C LEU A 537 -5.18 15.43 15.45
N ALA A 538 -5.81 14.25 15.53
CA ALA A 538 -5.73 13.20 14.53
C ALA A 538 -7.10 13.03 13.85
N ASN A 539 -7.46 13.99 12.99
CA ASN A 539 -8.74 13.98 12.27
C ASN A 539 -8.75 13.09 11.03
N ASN A 540 -9.90 13.06 10.35
CA ASN A 540 -10.20 12.16 9.25
C ASN A 540 -9.42 12.38 7.94
N HIS A 541 -8.41 13.26 7.92
CA HIS A 541 -7.50 13.45 6.80
C HIS A 541 -6.13 12.78 7.02
N HIS A 542 -5.95 12.06 8.13
CA HIS A 542 -4.81 11.17 8.35
C HIS A 542 -5.17 9.76 7.90
N TRP A 543 -4.50 9.24 6.88
CA TRP A 543 -4.82 7.94 6.29
C TRP A 543 -3.62 7.01 6.26
N GLU A 544 -3.87 5.72 6.11
CA GLU A 544 -2.83 4.78 5.70
C GLU A 544 -2.52 4.92 4.20
N ALA A 545 -3.58 5.03 3.40
CA ALA A 545 -3.53 5.26 1.96
C ALA A 545 -2.79 6.56 1.59
N PRO A 546 -2.27 6.70 0.35
CA PRO A 546 -1.64 7.92 -0.13
C PRO A 546 -2.47 9.18 0.15
N TYR A 547 -1.82 10.20 0.72
CA TYR A 547 -2.45 11.46 1.10
C TYR A 547 -3.10 12.17 -0.10
N ALA A 548 -4.39 12.52 0.01
CA ALA A 548 -5.16 13.12 -1.10
C ALA A 548 -5.67 14.53 -0.84
N ILE A 549 -5.56 15.05 0.39
CA ILE A 549 -6.18 16.33 0.76
C ILE A 549 -5.21 17.48 0.49
N ARG A 550 -5.14 17.97 -0.75
CA ARG A 550 -4.21 19.04 -1.17
C ARG A 550 -4.95 20.28 -1.64
N GLY A 551 -4.45 21.46 -1.29
CA GLY A 551 -5.02 22.74 -1.74
C GLY A 551 -6.43 23.00 -1.24
N TRP A 552 -6.82 22.32 -0.16
CA TRP A 552 -8.10 22.48 0.50
C TRP A 552 -7.90 23.30 1.79
N ALA A 553 -8.90 24.11 2.16
CA ALA A 553 -8.92 24.96 3.35
C ALA A 553 -7.97 26.19 3.33
N VAL A 554 -7.78 26.81 4.51
CA VAL A 554 -7.10 28.11 4.65
C VAL A 554 -5.58 27.93 4.82
N PRO A 555 -4.74 28.62 4.02
CA PRO A 555 -3.29 28.48 4.08
C PRO A 555 -2.68 28.82 5.45
N ALA A 556 -1.56 28.18 5.77
CA ALA A 556 -0.79 28.44 6.99
C ALA A 556 -0.20 29.86 6.96
N PRO A 557 -0.38 30.69 8.01
CA PRO A 557 0.30 31.96 8.14
C PRO A 557 1.80 31.74 8.42
N ALA A 558 2.62 32.72 8.05
CA ALA A 558 4.09 32.62 8.13
C ALA A 558 4.62 32.28 9.54
N TYR A 559 3.98 32.77 10.61
CA TYR A 559 4.44 32.55 11.98
C TYR A 559 4.42 31.05 12.39
N MET A 560 3.60 30.22 11.72
CA MET A 560 3.54 28.79 12.01
C MET A 560 4.80 28.05 11.54
N GLY A 561 5.62 28.66 10.68
CA GLY A 561 6.86 28.05 10.17
C GLY A 561 6.63 26.81 9.29
N ILE A 562 5.46 26.70 8.68
CA ILE A 562 5.08 25.57 7.81
C ILE A 562 5.34 25.97 6.35
N GLN A 563 6.00 25.09 5.59
CA GLN A 563 6.26 25.33 4.17
C GLN A 563 4.99 25.19 3.33
N GLY A 564 4.93 25.96 2.23
CA GLY A 564 3.80 25.93 1.30
C GLY A 564 2.51 26.46 1.92
N SER A 565 1.38 25.87 1.54
CA SER A 565 0.06 26.20 2.08
C SER A 565 -0.18 25.59 3.47
N GLY A 566 0.67 24.66 3.91
CA GLY A 566 0.42 23.83 5.09
C GLY A 566 -0.63 22.73 4.87
N THR A 567 -1.24 22.60 3.69
CA THR A 567 -2.10 21.46 3.34
C THR A 567 -1.54 20.64 2.17
N ASP A 568 -0.37 21.00 1.66
CA ASP A 568 0.26 20.34 0.51
C ASP A 568 0.78 18.93 0.82
N THR A 569 1.04 18.65 2.10
CA THR A 569 1.56 17.37 2.59
C THR A 569 0.85 16.96 3.87
N GLU A 570 0.80 15.65 4.13
CA GLU A 570 0.27 15.09 5.39
C GLU A 570 0.95 15.72 6.61
N ARG A 571 2.28 15.92 6.55
CA ARG A 571 3.04 16.52 7.66
C ARG A 571 2.69 17.99 7.85
N GLY A 572 2.55 18.74 6.76
CA GLY A 572 2.09 20.13 6.81
C GLY A 572 0.72 20.22 7.48
N TRP A 573 -0.21 19.35 7.10
CA TRP A 573 -1.56 19.30 7.65
C TRP A 573 -1.56 19.05 9.16
N THR A 574 -0.82 18.05 9.61
CA THR A 574 -0.69 17.75 11.05
C THR A 574 -0.06 18.90 11.83
N LEU A 575 1.02 19.49 11.30
CA LEU A 575 1.70 20.61 11.96
C LEU A 575 0.83 21.86 12.00
N TYR A 576 0.00 22.11 10.98
CA TYR A 576 -1.00 23.17 11.01
C TYR A 576 -1.96 22.92 12.17
N GLY A 577 -2.55 21.72 12.23
CA GLY A 577 -3.47 21.33 13.29
C GLY A 577 -2.88 21.57 14.68
N PHE A 578 -1.60 21.23 14.88
CA PHE A 578 -0.89 21.52 16.13
C PHE A 578 -0.78 23.02 16.40
N GLN A 579 -0.33 23.83 15.44
CA GLN A 579 -0.16 25.27 15.66
C GLN A 579 -1.49 25.98 15.90
N ALA A 580 -2.56 25.60 15.19
CA ALA A 580 -3.91 26.11 15.43
C ALA A 580 -4.40 25.72 16.84
N TYR A 581 -4.23 24.46 17.25
CA TYR A 581 -4.54 24.01 18.61
C TYR A 581 -3.76 24.79 19.67
N TYR A 582 -2.46 25.01 19.46
CA TYR A 582 -1.60 25.76 20.38
C TYR A 582 -2.00 27.23 20.51
N ALA A 583 -2.38 27.88 19.41
CA ALA A 583 -2.90 29.25 19.43
C ALA A 583 -4.18 29.36 20.28
N LEU A 584 -5.06 28.34 20.21
CA LEU A 584 -6.27 28.29 21.05
C LEU A 584 -5.94 28.09 22.53
N LEU A 585 -5.02 27.17 22.86
CA LEU A 585 -4.56 26.97 24.24
C LEU A 585 -3.94 28.25 24.80
N ASN A 586 -3.01 28.86 24.06
CA ASN A 586 -2.37 30.12 24.42
C ASN A 586 -3.38 31.28 24.60
N SER A 587 -4.52 31.21 23.92
CA SER A 587 -5.60 32.20 24.00
C SER A 587 -6.54 32.00 25.19
N GLY A 588 -6.37 30.92 25.96
CA GLY A 588 -7.19 30.62 27.15
C GLY A 588 -8.29 29.58 26.93
N PHE A 589 -8.46 29.09 25.70
CA PHE A 589 -9.35 27.95 25.45
C PHE A 589 -8.70 26.66 25.91
N TRP A 590 -9.50 25.66 26.27
CA TRP A 590 -8.97 24.39 26.77
C TRP A 590 -9.66 23.15 26.17
N PRO A 591 -9.69 23.01 24.84
CA PRO A 591 -10.18 21.79 24.23
C PRO A 591 -9.20 20.63 24.47
N ARG A 592 -9.73 19.44 24.75
CA ARG A 592 -8.96 18.22 25.01
C ARG A 592 -8.77 17.47 23.69
N PRO A 593 -7.60 16.88 23.42
CA PRO A 593 -7.36 16.28 22.11
C PRO A 593 -8.17 14.99 21.96
N SER A 594 -8.76 14.84 20.78
CA SER A 594 -9.50 13.66 20.32
C SER A 594 -8.95 13.19 18.96
N ALA A 595 -9.50 12.09 18.46
CA ALA A 595 -9.09 11.49 17.20
C ALA A 595 -10.27 10.77 16.54
N GLY A 596 -10.32 10.89 15.22
CA GLY A 596 -11.42 10.41 14.40
C GLY A 596 -10.95 10.06 13.01
N THR A 597 -11.51 9.00 12.41
CA THR A 597 -11.05 8.50 11.10
C THR A 597 -12.00 8.82 9.95
N ALA A 598 -13.27 9.06 10.25
CA ALA A 598 -14.40 8.96 9.33
C ALA A 598 -14.37 7.67 8.47
N ASN A 599 -13.93 6.56 9.06
CA ASN A 599 -14.02 5.24 8.45
C ASN A 599 -15.47 4.97 8.01
N GLY A 600 -15.65 4.68 6.73
CA GLY A 600 -16.98 4.47 6.12
C GLY A 600 -17.21 5.39 4.92
N VAL A 601 -16.58 6.57 4.91
CA VAL A 601 -16.60 7.52 3.79
C VAL A 601 -15.20 7.76 3.19
N HIS A 602 -14.11 7.57 3.95
CA HIS A 602 -12.73 7.70 3.47
C HIS A 602 -11.97 6.37 3.32
N PRO A 603 -10.91 6.29 2.50
CA PRO A 603 -10.07 5.09 2.37
C PRO A 603 -9.12 4.93 3.57
N VAL A 604 -9.67 4.56 4.71
CA VAL A 604 -8.96 4.42 5.99
C VAL A 604 -9.68 3.39 6.87
N PRO A 605 -8.99 2.53 7.64
CA PRO A 605 -9.65 1.64 8.60
C PRO A 605 -10.16 2.38 9.84
N LEU A 606 -11.08 1.72 10.56
CA LEU A 606 -11.54 2.18 11.86
C LEU A 606 -10.36 2.24 12.85
N GLY A 607 -10.25 3.32 13.60
CA GLY A 607 -9.19 3.49 14.59
C GLY A 607 -7.79 3.61 14.00
N PHE A 608 -7.63 4.01 12.73
CA PHE A 608 -6.33 4.48 12.23
C PHE A 608 -5.83 5.71 12.98
N SER A 609 -6.72 6.64 13.28
CA SER A 609 -6.50 7.73 14.23
C SER A 609 -7.14 7.29 15.55
N ARG A 610 -6.37 7.28 16.65
CA ARG A 610 -6.85 6.83 17.96
C ARG A 610 -6.65 7.90 19.01
N VAL A 611 -7.60 7.98 19.92
CA VAL A 611 -7.39 8.56 21.24
C VAL A 611 -7.37 7.42 22.25
N TYR A 612 -6.32 7.33 23.05
CA TYR A 612 -6.30 6.42 24.20
C TYR A 612 -6.67 7.20 25.45
N VAL A 613 -7.59 6.66 26.24
CA VAL A 613 -8.03 7.23 27.51
C VAL A 613 -7.59 6.31 28.63
N HIS A 614 -6.92 6.86 29.65
CA HIS A 614 -6.53 6.12 30.83
C HIS A 614 -7.72 5.98 31.79
N LEU A 615 -7.95 4.79 32.33
CA LEU A 615 -8.93 4.47 33.38
C LEU A 615 -8.20 3.90 34.60
N ASP A 616 -8.68 4.23 35.80
CA ASP A 616 -8.08 3.70 37.05
C ASP A 616 -8.65 2.33 37.43
N GLY A 617 -9.77 1.94 36.80
CA GLY A 617 -10.48 0.68 37.01
C GLY A 617 -10.63 -0.13 35.72
N PRO A 618 -11.48 -1.17 35.73
CA PRO A 618 -11.77 -1.93 34.52
C PRO A 618 -12.42 -1.05 33.45
N PHE A 619 -12.44 -1.55 32.21
CA PHE A 619 -13.13 -0.88 31.11
C PHE A 619 -14.60 -0.61 31.48
N ASP A 620 -14.98 0.67 31.41
CA ASP A 620 -16.35 1.13 31.51
C ASP A 620 -16.52 2.28 30.51
N PRO A 621 -17.50 2.21 29.59
CA PRO A 621 -17.60 3.18 28.51
C PRO A 621 -18.06 4.57 28.96
N ASP A 622 -18.80 4.67 30.08
CA ASP A 622 -19.15 5.97 30.66
C ASP A 622 -17.94 6.62 31.34
N ALA A 623 -17.13 5.84 32.07
CA ALA A 623 -15.84 6.29 32.61
C ALA A 623 -14.87 6.69 31.50
N TRP A 624 -14.87 5.98 30.36
CA TRP A 624 -14.10 6.34 29.16
C TRP A 624 -14.49 7.71 28.62
N MET A 625 -15.79 7.97 28.44
CA MET A 625 -16.27 9.28 27.97
C MET A 625 -15.93 10.41 28.96
N GLN A 626 -16.03 10.15 30.27
CA GLN A 626 -15.62 11.11 31.29
C GLN A 626 -14.11 11.38 31.25
N GLY A 627 -13.30 10.33 31.07
CA GLY A 627 -11.85 10.44 30.94
C GLY A 627 -11.42 11.22 29.70
N LEU A 628 -12.08 11.00 28.56
CA LEU A 628 -11.90 11.81 27.34
C LEU A 628 -12.24 13.28 27.62
N GLY A 629 -13.40 13.51 28.24
CA GLY A 629 -13.84 14.84 28.66
C GLY A 629 -12.91 15.52 29.65
N ALA A 630 -12.16 14.78 30.47
CA ALA A 630 -11.15 15.31 31.39
C ALA A 630 -9.76 15.47 30.75
N GLY A 631 -9.54 14.97 29.54
CA GLY A 631 -8.24 14.99 28.89
C GLY A 631 -7.25 13.99 29.48
N ARG A 632 -7.73 12.88 30.08
CA ARG A 632 -6.90 11.75 30.54
C ARG A 632 -6.41 10.92 29.35
N SER A 633 -5.85 11.59 28.34
CA SER A 633 -5.68 11.01 27.02
C SER A 633 -4.39 11.39 26.32
N PHE A 634 -4.05 10.59 25.31
CA PHE A 634 -3.16 10.98 24.22
C PHE A 634 -3.75 10.52 22.89
N VAL A 635 -3.44 11.24 21.83
CA VAL A 635 -3.83 10.90 20.45
C VAL A 635 -2.66 10.29 19.71
N THR A 636 -2.93 9.37 18.78
CA THR A 636 -1.88 8.73 17.99
C THR A 636 -2.38 8.18 16.65
N THR A 637 -1.48 8.16 15.67
CA THR A 637 -1.62 7.37 14.44
C THR A 637 -0.67 6.16 14.42
N GLY A 638 0.17 5.96 15.44
CA GLY A 638 1.10 4.83 15.55
C GLY A 638 1.73 4.71 16.95
N PRO A 639 2.67 5.61 17.32
CA PRO A 639 3.40 5.53 18.60
C PRO A 639 2.49 5.58 19.84
N MET A 640 2.84 4.84 20.88
CA MET A 640 2.21 4.92 22.21
C MET A 640 3.04 5.85 23.11
N LEU A 641 2.42 6.92 23.61
CA LEU A 641 3.12 8.00 24.31
C LEU A 641 2.61 8.14 25.75
N PHE A 642 3.48 7.81 26.71
CA PHE A 642 3.22 7.92 28.15
C PHE A 642 4.02 9.09 28.71
N GLY A 643 3.40 10.27 28.77
CA GLY A 643 4.02 11.48 29.31
C GLY A 643 3.58 11.79 30.73
N GLN A 644 4.46 12.45 31.48
CA GLN A 644 4.19 12.98 32.82
C GLN A 644 4.82 14.37 32.98
N ILE A 645 4.18 15.20 33.81
CA ILE A 645 4.71 16.46 34.35
C ILE A 645 4.54 16.43 35.87
N ASP A 646 5.62 16.61 36.63
CA ASP A 646 5.62 16.49 38.10
C ASP A 646 5.02 15.18 38.61
N GLY A 647 5.33 14.07 37.91
CA GLY A 647 4.83 12.73 38.21
C GLY A 647 3.34 12.50 37.91
N LYS A 648 2.65 13.48 37.31
CA LYS A 648 1.22 13.41 36.97
C LYS A 648 1.00 13.11 35.50
N GLY A 649 0.07 12.21 35.20
CA GLY A 649 -0.40 11.92 33.85
C GLY A 649 -1.25 13.05 33.24
N PRO A 650 -1.57 12.98 31.94
CA PRO A 650 -2.42 13.96 31.28
C PRO A 650 -3.82 13.97 31.90
N GLY A 651 -4.47 15.14 31.94
CA GLY A 651 -5.82 15.31 32.49
C GLY A 651 -5.90 15.38 34.03
N GLU A 652 -4.79 15.16 34.73
CA GLU A 652 -4.72 15.39 36.18
C GLU A 652 -4.67 16.90 36.53
N ALA A 653 -5.07 17.24 37.76
CA ALA A 653 -5.28 18.62 38.19
C ALA A 653 -4.04 19.52 38.01
N ALA A 654 -4.31 20.76 37.54
CA ALA A 654 -3.31 21.78 37.26
C ALA A 654 -2.32 21.99 38.41
N ALA A 655 -1.04 22.13 38.08
CA ALA A 655 -0.03 22.52 39.05
C ALA A 655 -0.16 24.02 39.33
N ARG A 656 -0.59 24.39 40.55
CA ARG A 656 -0.39 25.76 41.04
C ARG A 656 1.03 25.90 41.53
N THR A 657 1.76 26.86 40.98
CA THR A 657 3.21 26.99 41.15
C THR A 657 3.66 28.44 41.24
N ASP A 658 4.91 28.64 41.65
CA ASP A 658 5.57 29.94 41.66
C ASP A 658 6.32 30.17 40.34
N SER A 659 6.43 31.44 39.95
CA SER A 659 7.21 31.85 38.76
C SER A 659 8.65 31.36 38.84
N GLY A 660 9.15 30.74 37.76
CA GLY A 660 10.52 30.27 37.67
C GLY A 660 10.81 28.97 38.45
N LYS A 661 9.82 28.39 39.15
CA LYS A 661 9.99 27.08 39.80
C LYS A 661 10.16 25.99 38.72
N PRO A 662 11.20 25.13 38.82
CA PRO A 662 11.37 24.01 37.91
C PRO A 662 10.25 22.97 38.04
N HIS A 663 9.85 22.42 36.90
CA HIS A 663 8.93 21.31 36.73
C HIS A 663 9.67 20.14 36.11
N SER A 664 9.46 18.96 36.66
CA SER A 664 9.99 17.71 36.07
C SER A 664 9.10 17.26 34.93
N ALA A 665 9.72 16.77 33.86
CA ALA A 665 9.02 16.25 32.70
C ALA A 665 9.66 14.93 32.27
N GLU A 666 8.85 13.88 32.21
CA GLU A 666 9.29 12.54 31.80
C GLU A 666 8.35 11.96 30.76
N CYS A 667 8.88 11.16 29.84
CA CYS A 667 8.03 10.32 29.00
C CYS A 667 8.69 8.99 28.61
N VAL A 668 7.82 8.01 28.33
CA VAL A 668 8.16 6.76 27.67
C VAL A 668 7.37 6.69 26.38
N VAL A 669 8.05 6.41 25.27
CA VAL A 669 7.41 6.22 23.96
C VAL A 669 7.72 4.81 23.48
N ARG A 670 6.68 4.08 23.06
CA ARG A 670 6.82 2.78 22.40
C ARG A 670 6.26 2.84 20.99
N SER A 671 6.94 2.25 20.03
CA SER A 671 6.54 2.33 18.63
C SER A 671 6.93 1.09 17.83
N GLU A 672 6.16 0.79 16.79
CA GLU A 672 6.40 -0.33 15.88
C GLU A 672 7.68 -0.13 15.07
N GLN A 673 7.95 1.11 14.62
CA GLN A 673 9.13 1.52 13.87
C GLN A 673 9.99 2.50 14.70
N PRO A 674 11.26 2.75 14.33
CA PRO A 674 12.08 3.73 15.03
C PRO A 674 11.45 5.12 15.01
N LEU A 675 11.47 5.78 16.17
CA LEU A 675 11.06 7.18 16.31
C LEU A 675 12.08 8.11 15.66
N GLU A 676 11.57 9.14 15.00
CA GLU A 676 12.34 10.26 14.45
C GLU A 676 12.70 11.28 15.53
N SER A 677 11.72 11.64 16.38
CA SER A 677 11.93 12.61 17.47
C SER A 677 10.90 12.45 18.57
N VAL A 678 11.30 12.87 19.78
CA VAL A 678 10.41 13.12 20.92
C VAL A 678 10.61 14.56 21.36
N GLU A 679 9.52 15.28 21.62
CA GLU A 679 9.55 16.71 21.89
C GLU A 679 8.66 17.06 23.09
N LEU A 680 9.22 17.84 24.02
CA LEU A 680 8.46 18.57 25.04
C LEU A 680 8.11 19.94 24.46
N VAL A 681 6.81 20.23 24.37
CA VAL A 681 6.28 21.50 23.89
C VAL A 681 5.76 22.31 25.07
N VAL A 682 6.12 23.59 25.16
CA VAL A 682 5.62 24.53 26.16
C VAL A 682 5.13 25.78 25.44
N ASN A 683 3.86 26.16 25.65
CA ASN A 683 3.20 27.30 25.00
C ASN A 683 3.39 27.34 23.47
N GLY A 684 3.36 26.17 22.82
CA GLY A 684 3.48 26.00 21.37
C GLY A 684 4.90 26.02 20.83
N LYS A 685 5.92 26.17 21.70
CA LYS A 685 7.34 26.11 21.32
C LYS A 685 7.96 24.80 21.79
N VAL A 686 8.85 24.23 20.99
CA VAL A 686 9.65 23.06 21.40
C VAL A 686 10.64 23.52 22.48
N ALA A 687 10.35 23.20 23.74
CA ALA A 687 11.21 23.50 24.87
C ALA A 687 12.42 22.56 24.92
N ARG A 688 12.21 21.30 24.55
CA ARG A 688 13.26 20.29 24.43
C ARG A 688 12.94 19.31 23.30
N ARG A 689 13.93 19.03 22.46
CA ARG A 689 13.91 17.94 21.49
C ARG A 689 14.90 16.86 21.92
N PHE A 690 14.51 15.60 21.76
CA PHE A 690 15.32 14.44 22.07
C PHE A 690 15.53 13.60 20.81
N ASP A 691 16.76 13.12 20.64
CA ASP A 691 17.08 12.07 19.68
C ASP A 691 16.72 10.72 20.31
N PRO A 692 15.73 9.98 19.77
CA PRO A 692 15.23 8.77 20.42
C PRO A 692 16.27 7.65 20.39
N ARG A 693 16.47 6.97 21.53
CA ARG A 693 17.40 5.83 21.62
C ARG A 693 16.95 4.61 20.82
N ASN A 694 15.63 4.47 20.63
CA ASN A 694 15.02 3.36 19.90
C ASN A 694 15.54 1.99 20.36
N GLU A 695 15.53 1.74 21.67
CA GLU A 695 15.93 0.47 22.27
C GLU A 695 14.90 -0.62 21.94
N LYS A 696 15.35 -1.81 21.55
CA LYS A 696 14.45 -2.93 21.23
C LYS A 696 13.85 -3.53 22.50
N THR A 697 12.53 -3.65 22.52
CA THR A 697 11.77 -4.41 23.53
C THR A 697 11.89 -5.92 23.29
N LEU A 698 11.52 -6.74 24.27
CA LEU A 698 11.50 -8.20 24.14
C LEU A 698 10.56 -8.67 23.02
N GLU A 699 9.45 -7.96 22.84
CA GLU A 699 8.45 -8.22 21.81
C GLU A 699 8.93 -7.76 20.43
N GLY A 700 9.99 -6.96 20.33
CA GLY A 700 10.62 -6.51 19.09
C GLY A 700 10.22 -5.09 18.65
N ALA A 701 9.35 -4.39 19.39
CA ALA A 701 9.04 -2.97 19.19
C ALA A 701 10.20 -2.09 19.68
N TYR A 702 10.14 -0.79 19.42
CA TYR A 702 11.12 0.20 19.87
C TYR A 702 10.59 0.96 21.09
N GLU A 703 11.46 1.25 22.05
CA GLU A 703 11.18 2.08 23.22
C GLU A 703 12.20 3.22 23.30
N SER A 704 11.74 4.40 23.72
CA SER A 704 12.60 5.52 24.08
C SER A 704 12.08 6.18 25.35
N ARG A 705 13.01 6.56 26.23
CA ARG A 705 12.73 7.24 27.49
C ARG A 705 13.38 8.61 27.48
N CYS A 706 12.65 9.63 27.93
CA CYS A 706 13.15 11.00 27.98
C CYS A 706 12.82 11.61 29.34
N SER A 707 13.75 12.43 29.84
CA SER A 707 13.58 13.20 31.08
C SER A 707 14.23 14.56 30.92
N THR A 708 13.59 15.61 31.43
CA THR A 708 14.14 16.97 31.48
C THR A 708 13.44 17.76 32.58
N GLU A 709 13.99 18.92 32.91
CA GLU A 709 13.30 19.95 33.68
C GLU A 709 13.03 21.16 32.78
N PHE A 710 12.02 21.94 33.14
CA PHE A 710 11.72 23.22 32.52
C PHE A 710 11.07 24.16 33.54
N ALA A 711 11.14 25.47 33.31
CA ALA A 711 10.51 26.46 34.17
C ALA A 711 9.66 27.41 33.32
N VAL A 712 8.64 28.00 33.95
CA VAL A 712 7.74 28.96 33.29
C VAL A 712 7.58 30.22 34.14
N GLU A 713 7.46 31.36 33.48
CA GLU A 713 7.35 32.68 34.14
C GLU A 713 5.89 33.16 34.28
N GLY A 714 4.94 32.47 33.66
CA GLY A 714 3.51 32.79 33.75
C GLY A 714 2.67 31.54 33.51
N THR A 715 1.36 31.66 33.71
CA THR A 715 0.44 30.54 33.44
C THR A 715 0.67 30.04 32.02
N SER A 716 0.92 28.74 31.92
CA SER A 716 1.43 28.07 30.73
C SER A 716 0.80 26.69 30.60
N TRP A 717 1.10 26.04 29.49
CA TRP A 717 0.83 24.62 29.30
C TRP A 717 2.05 23.90 28.74
N ALA A 718 2.13 22.61 29.02
CA ALA A 718 3.13 21.70 28.47
C ALA A 718 2.44 20.49 27.83
N ALA A 719 3.04 19.91 26.80
CA ALA A 719 2.59 18.65 26.21
C ALA A 719 3.77 17.87 25.63
N TRP A 720 3.64 16.54 25.59
CA TRP A 720 4.59 15.69 24.88
C TRP A 720 4.06 15.38 23.49
N ARG A 721 4.96 15.33 22.51
CA ARG A 721 4.66 14.79 21.18
C ARG A 721 5.85 14.02 20.62
N CYS A 722 5.59 13.13 19.67
CA CYS A 722 6.64 12.38 18.98
C CYS A 722 6.27 12.09 17.53
N PHE A 723 7.28 11.82 16.72
CA PHE A 723 7.14 11.48 15.31
C PHE A 723 7.88 10.18 15.01
N GLU A 724 7.28 9.35 14.16
CA GLU A 724 7.84 8.11 13.63
C GLU A 724 7.86 8.21 12.11
N SER A 725 9.03 8.07 11.49
CA SER A 725 9.14 8.06 10.03
C SER A 725 8.74 6.70 9.46
N ARG A 726 8.04 6.71 8.32
CA ARG A 726 7.66 5.51 7.56
C ARG A 726 8.22 5.60 6.14
N ALA A 727 8.17 4.49 5.41
CA ALA A 727 8.56 4.43 4.02
C ALA A 727 7.78 5.46 3.17
N GLU A 728 8.32 5.79 2.00
CA GLU A 728 7.68 6.69 1.01
C GLU A 728 7.36 8.10 1.56
N GLY A 729 8.12 8.56 2.57
CA GLY A 729 7.95 9.88 3.16
C GLY A 729 6.69 10.03 4.03
N ARG A 730 6.02 8.92 4.35
CA ARG A 730 4.91 8.89 5.31
C ARG A 730 5.44 9.00 6.74
N PHE A 731 4.56 9.33 7.68
CA PHE A 731 4.92 9.36 9.10
C PHE A 731 3.73 8.99 9.98
N ARG A 732 4.01 8.74 11.26
CA ARG A 732 3.04 8.62 12.35
C ARG A 732 3.43 9.58 13.47
N PHE A 733 2.46 9.93 14.31
CA PHE A 733 2.72 10.80 15.45
C PHE A 733 1.90 10.38 16.67
N ALA A 734 2.31 10.89 17.83
CA ALA A 734 1.45 10.93 19.02
C ALA A 734 1.57 12.29 19.72
N HIS A 735 0.52 12.67 20.44
CA HIS A 735 0.46 13.93 21.20
C HIS A 735 -0.39 13.73 22.46
N THR A 736 0.12 14.10 23.64
CA THR A 736 -0.65 14.00 24.89
C THR A 736 -1.68 15.12 25.00
N ALA A 737 -2.72 14.96 25.82
CA ALA A 737 -3.42 16.13 26.33
C ALA A 737 -2.44 17.05 27.09
N PRO A 738 -2.63 18.38 27.04
CA PRO A 738 -1.72 19.31 27.69
C PRO A 738 -1.93 19.34 29.20
N TRP A 739 -0.84 19.53 29.94
CA TRP A 739 -0.88 19.90 31.35
C TRP A 739 -1.01 21.41 31.49
N LYS A 740 -1.90 21.86 32.36
CA LYS A 740 -1.99 23.27 32.73
C LYS A 740 -1.11 23.58 33.94
N ILE A 741 -0.30 24.62 33.83
CA ILE A 741 0.57 25.12 34.89
C ILE A 741 0.12 26.53 35.23
N GLU A 742 -0.48 26.71 36.40
CA GLU A 742 -1.09 27.97 36.83
C GLU A 742 -0.15 28.75 37.75
N ILE A 743 0.16 29.99 37.35
CA ILE A 743 0.88 30.95 38.19
C ILE A 743 -0.11 32.05 38.60
N PRO A 744 -0.47 32.16 39.89
CA PRO A 744 -1.43 33.15 40.38
C PRO A 744 -1.09 34.57 39.94
N GLY A 745 -2.10 35.31 39.46
CA GLY A 745 -1.95 36.70 39.00
C GLY A 745 -1.22 36.87 37.65
N ARG A 746 -0.77 35.78 37.01
CA ARG A 746 -0.12 35.81 35.69
C ARG A 746 -0.91 34.96 34.70
N PRO A 747 -2.03 35.49 34.13
CA PRO A 747 -2.86 34.72 33.21
C PRO A 747 -2.09 34.36 31.93
N MET A 748 -2.57 33.31 31.28
CA MET A 748 -2.06 32.88 29.98
C MET A 748 -2.33 33.98 28.94
N ALA A 749 -1.34 34.24 28.09
CA ALA A 749 -1.42 35.25 27.05
C ALA A 749 -0.81 34.69 25.76
N PRO A 750 -1.52 34.79 24.62
CA PRO A 750 -0.98 34.32 23.35
C PRO A 750 0.10 35.25 22.82
N ARG A 751 0.91 34.74 21.89
CA ARG A 751 1.77 35.60 21.09
C ARG A 751 0.88 36.52 20.27
N ARG A 752 1.33 37.76 20.06
CA ARG A 752 0.59 38.72 19.24
C ARG A 752 0.17 38.16 17.87
N GLU A 753 1.09 37.50 17.16
CA GLU A 753 0.82 36.90 15.83
C GLU A 753 -0.26 35.79 15.87
N GLU A 754 -0.36 35.03 16.96
CA GLU A 754 -1.39 34.00 17.14
C GLU A 754 -2.78 34.65 17.28
N ALA A 755 -2.87 35.70 18.10
CA ALA A 755 -4.12 36.42 18.32
C ALA A 755 -4.55 37.21 17.07
N GLU A 756 -3.60 37.85 16.36
CA GLU A 756 -3.86 38.54 15.10
C GLU A 756 -4.39 37.57 14.03
N TRP A 757 -3.84 36.36 13.97
CA TRP A 757 -4.35 35.32 13.09
C TRP A 757 -5.75 34.86 13.46
N LEU A 758 -6.07 34.61 14.73
CA LEU A 758 -7.44 34.26 15.13
C LEU A 758 -8.44 35.35 14.75
N VAL A 759 -8.08 36.62 14.95
CA VAL A 759 -8.87 37.78 14.49
C VAL A 759 -9.03 37.78 12.98
N SER A 760 -7.96 37.54 12.21
CA SER A 760 -8.01 37.52 10.75
C SER A 760 -8.92 36.39 10.25
N ARG A 761 -8.83 35.20 10.85
CA ARG A 761 -9.66 34.05 10.49
C ARG A 761 -11.15 34.36 10.59
N VAL A 762 -11.58 35.05 11.64
CA VAL A 762 -12.99 35.43 11.80
C VAL A 762 -13.38 36.60 10.89
N LYS A 763 -12.51 37.58 10.66
CA LYS A 763 -12.78 38.68 9.70
C LYS A 763 -12.95 38.17 8.27
N GLU A 764 -12.07 37.27 7.84
CA GLU A 764 -12.14 36.59 6.54
C GLU A 764 -13.43 35.77 6.41
N GLU A 765 -13.84 35.09 7.49
CA GLU A 765 -15.08 34.33 7.54
C GLU A 765 -16.32 35.24 7.38
N ILE A 766 -16.39 36.36 8.10
CA ILE A 766 -17.45 37.36 7.96
C ILE A 766 -17.52 37.88 6.52
N ALA A 767 -16.36 38.23 5.95
CA ALA A 767 -16.30 38.76 4.58
C ALA A 767 -16.76 37.73 3.54
N ARG A 768 -16.35 36.46 3.66
CA ARG A 768 -16.75 35.38 2.74
C ARG A 768 -18.24 35.04 2.88
N SER A 769 -18.78 35.14 4.08
CA SER A 769 -20.14 34.72 4.40
C SER A 769 -21.18 35.83 4.25
N GLY A 770 -20.80 37.11 4.23
CA GLY A 770 -21.74 38.24 4.30
C GLY A 770 -22.84 38.30 3.23
N ALA A 771 -22.63 37.72 2.05
CA ALA A 771 -23.63 37.69 0.97
C ALA A 771 -24.50 36.42 0.95
N VAL A 772 -24.17 35.41 1.76
CA VAL A 772 -24.74 34.05 1.66
C VAL A 772 -25.30 33.55 2.99
N ALA A 773 -24.63 33.86 4.10
CA ALA A 773 -25.04 33.44 5.42
C ALA A 773 -26.22 34.27 5.96
N PRO A 774 -27.13 33.66 6.74
CA PRO A 774 -28.18 34.41 7.41
C PRO A 774 -27.59 35.35 8.47
N GLU A 775 -28.28 36.47 8.74
CA GLU A 775 -27.78 37.51 9.66
C GLU A 775 -27.41 36.96 11.04
N GLY A 776 -28.17 35.98 11.57
CA GLY A 776 -27.85 35.34 12.84
C GLY A 776 -26.46 34.67 12.88
N LEU A 777 -26.03 34.05 11.77
CA LEU A 777 -24.69 33.47 11.69
C LEU A 777 -23.60 34.55 11.57
N ILE A 778 -23.90 35.67 10.90
CA ILE A 778 -22.99 36.81 10.86
C ILE A 778 -22.84 37.45 12.25
N GLU A 779 -23.91 37.53 13.04
CA GLU A 779 -23.86 37.96 14.43
C GLU A 779 -23.04 37.02 15.32
N ASP A 780 -23.18 35.71 15.14
CA ASP A 780 -22.33 34.71 15.81
C ASP A 780 -20.84 34.94 15.48
N TYR A 781 -20.51 35.24 14.23
CA TYR A 781 -19.13 35.58 13.85
C TYR A 781 -18.66 36.93 14.42
N ARG A 782 -19.52 37.94 14.47
CA ARG A 782 -19.20 39.22 15.14
C ARG A 782 -18.97 39.01 16.64
N ALA A 783 -19.70 38.10 17.27
CA ALA A 783 -19.49 37.73 18.67
C ALA A 783 -18.13 37.02 18.86
N ALA A 784 -17.82 36.04 18.01
CA ALA A 784 -16.50 35.39 18.00
C ALA A 784 -15.36 36.40 17.80
N LEU A 785 -15.56 37.37 16.90
CA LEU A 785 -14.57 38.40 16.61
C LEU A 785 -14.27 39.26 17.84
N ARG A 786 -15.31 39.70 18.57
CA ARG A 786 -15.13 40.49 19.81
C ARG A 786 -14.28 39.73 20.83
N VAL A 787 -14.54 38.44 21.03
CA VAL A 787 -13.75 37.58 21.94
C VAL A 787 -12.27 37.58 21.53
N TYR A 788 -11.96 37.40 20.25
CA TYR A 788 -10.57 37.40 19.80
C TYR A 788 -9.91 38.78 19.82
N GLU A 789 -10.66 39.86 19.58
CA GLU A 789 -10.15 41.23 19.71
C GLU A 789 -9.82 41.58 21.18
N GLU A 790 -10.61 41.11 22.14
CA GLU A 790 -10.27 41.21 23.58
C GLU A 790 -9.02 40.39 23.93
N ILE A 791 -8.87 39.19 23.35
CA ILE A 791 -7.67 38.36 23.53
C ILE A 791 -6.43 39.04 22.93
N LEU A 792 -6.57 39.70 21.77
CA LEU A 792 -5.49 40.45 21.14
C LEU A 792 -5.01 41.62 22.00
N GLN A 793 -5.89 42.29 22.74
CA GLN A 793 -5.51 43.38 23.65
C GLN A 793 -4.58 42.94 24.79
N ARG A 794 -4.64 41.66 25.19
CA ARG A 794 -3.80 41.06 26.24
C ARG A 794 -2.63 40.22 25.70
N ALA A 795 -2.48 40.10 24.39
CA ALA A 795 -1.42 39.32 23.76
C ALA A 795 -0.03 39.93 24.02
N ARG A 796 1.01 39.09 24.03
CA ARG A 796 2.40 39.48 24.36
C ARG A 796 3.37 39.30 23.21
#